data_AF-A0A7M7PIH6-F1
#
_entry.id   AF-A0A7M7PIH6-F1
#
_cell.length_a   1.000
_cell.length_b   1.000
_cell.length_c   1.000
_cell.angle_alpha   90.00
_cell.angle_beta   90.00
_cell.angle_gamma   90.00
#
_symmetry.space_group_name_H-M   'P 1'
#
loop_
_entity.id
_entity.type
_entity.pdbx_description
1 polymer ?
#
loop_
_entity_poly.entity_id
_entity_poly.type
_entity_poly.pdbx_seq_one_letter_code
_entity_poly.pdbx_strand_id
1 'polypeptide(L)'
;MAKFEYDESGGTSLYFLVSFYALVLFPLTYYLWPSKHKKDDPEKARKACHCDPCESKRAQIKAPTTSSTVKNFARWTFLFLAWVIFILVALKASQVERDHIEYDPFEILQVDRGASEAEIKRQYRKLSKLHHPDKEGGDASMFMKIAKAHAALTDEESRRNWEEYGSPDGRQATTFGIALPAWIVDQNNSVWVLAAYGLAFMVILPIAVGTWWYRSIRYTAVEILIDTTQLFMHFLYKTPCMNLKRALMILSGSFEFEKSHNSQVVNRPSDNEELPPLVREFSNDIGLKNKERPFCYPYSVKVRTLIYAHLARADLPPKTLDVDRLYVVKKCPQLIQEMVNTAAQLIFWHKINKGNPSKEPRLETIEHIMKLSPMVVQSTWDKSPLMQLPHFTEETLRLCQSKRKNVKSISQFIKLKDLDKRYILRHLDERQYQDVLNVCASLPLIDADLKLEVVDDDDKATITAGAFVTATVYLRRDTFTLQSDGDISSSNMAIEAGGDTEDLKTEEKDSPSVNKNKPKAWEKQQKKKKGKTGGGGGGNKPKPKKQQEKEKEKEKKSATKPASLTANSTPSKDSTNDDNLDVMAVDQDDDNGSGLDSDDEASQKSASDEEVIEDAGEDEEEWDELQSTLTRKEKVLEGISKESHEVHSPYYPEVKHEWWWVYIADRKSHKLVTSPTMVYDLKNKKEVQLQFRAPSKGNYQFSLCVRSDSYLDLDLIKSIKVDVKEAKKVEEHHPQWDISDDEKEDDAEDSAVSDYTTDDEESDDE
;
A
#
# COMPACT_ATOMS: atom_id res chain seq x y z
N MET A 1 -31.54 -33.18 28.39
CA MET A 1 -30.77 -31.92 28.50
C MET A 1 -29.90 -32.02 29.73
N ALA A 2 -28.62 -31.65 29.65
CA ALA A 2 -27.81 -31.48 30.85
C ALA A 2 -28.37 -30.31 31.67
N LYS A 3 -28.45 -30.46 33.00
CA LYS A 3 -28.66 -29.32 33.89
C LYS A 3 -27.29 -28.70 34.13
N PHE A 4 -27.13 -27.46 33.68
CA PHE A 4 -25.96 -26.67 34.03
C PHE A 4 -26.17 -26.05 35.41
N GLU A 5 -25.16 -26.17 36.27
CA GLU A 5 -25.14 -25.53 37.58
C GLU A 5 -24.41 -24.19 37.46
N TYR A 6 -24.97 -23.13 38.04
CA TYR A 6 -24.37 -21.79 37.99
C TYR A 6 -23.54 -21.53 39.24
N ASP A 7 -22.62 -20.56 39.16
CA ASP A 7 -21.77 -20.21 40.28
C ASP A 7 -22.55 -19.40 41.34
N GLU A 8 -23.12 -20.11 42.33
CA GLU A 8 -23.72 -19.51 43.53
C GLU A 8 -22.66 -18.93 44.48
N SER A 9 -21.44 -19.49 44.49
CA SER A 9 -20.33 -19.06 45.36
C SER A 9 -19.69 -17.73 44.92
N GLY A 10 -19.77 -17.42 43.62
CA GLY A 10 -19.05 -16.31 42.99
C GLY A 10 -17.55 -16.57 42.77
N GLY A 11 -17.01 -17.72 43.18
CA GLY A 11 -15.60 -18.04 43.08
C GLY A 11 -15.13 -18.29 41.64
N THR A 12 -15.72 -19.27 40.97
CA THR A 12 -15.27 -19.69 39.63
C THR A 12 -15.48 -18.59 38.58
N SER A 13 -16.60 -17.85 38.71
CA SER A 13 -16.93 -16.71 37.86
C SER A 13 -15.98 -15.53 38.03
N LEU A 14 -15.45 -15.27 39.23
CA LEU A 14 -14.40 -14.27 39.42
C LEU A 14 -13.09 -14.68 38.74
N TYR A 15 -12.65 -15.94 38.86
CA TYR A 15 -11.45 -16.41 38.14
C TYR A 15 -11.61 -16.36 36.62
N PHE A 16 -12.79 -16.72 36.09
CA PHE A 16 -13.12 -16.58 34.67
C PHE A 16 -13.06 -15.11 34.22
N LEU A 17 -13.69 -14.21 34.98
CA LEU A 17 -13.73 -12.77 34.66
C LEU A 17 -12.33 -12.14 34.69
N VAL A 18 -11.49 -12.45 35.69
CA VAL A 18 -10.08 -12.01 35.73
C VAL A 18 -9.31 -12.51 34.50
N SER A 19 -9.47 -13.78 34.14
CA SER A 19 -8.75 -14.39 33.01
C SER A 19 -9.13 -13.76 31.67
N PHE A 20 -10.43 -13.56 31.42
CA PHE A 20 -10.92 -12.90 30.22
C PHE A 20 -10.54 -11.41 30.18
N TYR A 21 -10.60 -10.71 31.32
CA TYR A 21 -10.19 -9.30 31.41
C TYR A 21 -8.69 -9.13 31.13
N ALA A 22 -7.83 -10.03 31.63
CA ALA A 22 -6.39 -10.02 31.34
C ALA A 22 -6.11 -10.22 29.83
N LEU A 23 -6.81 -11.17 29.20
CA LEU A 23 -6.69 -11.48 27.77
C LEU A 23 -7.03 -10.26 26.88
N VAL A 24 -8.00 -9.43 27.29
CA VAL A 24 -8.31 -8.17 26.58
C VAL A 24 -7.36 -7.04 26.98
N LEU A 25 -7.06 -6.89 28.27
CA LEU A 25 -6.30 -5.76 28.82
C LEU A 25 -4.84 -5.76 28.34
N PHE A 26 -4.14 -6.90 28.37
CA PHE A 26 -2.70 -6.90 28.04
C PHE A 26 -2.43 -6.50 26.58
N PRO A 27 -3.09 -7.08 25.55
CA PRO A 27 -2.95 -6.63 24.16
C PRO A 27 -3.42 -5.18 23.95
N LEU A 28 -4.50 -4.76 24.61
CA LEU A 28 -5.00 -3.38 24.52
C LEU A 28 -4.01 -2.38 25.12
N THR A 29 -3.35 -2.72 26.24
CA THR A 29 -2.31 -1.86 26.84
C THR A 29 -1.04 -1.81 26.00
N TYR A 30 -0.67 -2.90 25.32
CA TYR A 30 0.44 -2.91 24.36
C TYR A 30 0.12 -2.04 23.13
N TYR A 31 -1.06 -2.18 22.54
CA TYR A 31 -1.49 -1.40 21.37
C TYR A 31 -1.66 0.10 21.67
N LEU A 32 -2.20 0.44 22.86
CA LEU A 32 -2.35 1.83 23.31
C LEU A 32 -1.10 2.40 24.00
N TRP A 33 -0.03 1.61 24.16
CA TRP A 33 1.24 2.10 24.69
C TRP A 33 1.82 3.18 23.77
N PRO A 34 2.44 4.24 24.30
CA PRO A 34 3.13 5.21 23.48
C PRO A 34 4.36 4.55 22.80
N SER A 35 4.17 4.07 21.58
CA SER A 35 5.27 3.71 20.70
C SER A 35 6.22 4.90 20.60
N LYS A 36 7.50 4.67 20.88
CA LYS A 36 8.51 5.74 20.90
C LYS A 36 8.56 6.35 19.50
N HIS A 37 8.26 7.65 19.39
CA HIS A 37 8.43 8.38 18.12
C HIS A 37 9.79 8.04 17.52
N LYS A 38 9.76 7.45 16.32
CA LYS A 38 10.94 7.07 15.55
C LYS A 38 11.80 8.33 15.41
N LYS A 39 13.02 8.31 15.97
CA LYS A 39 13.89 9.51 15.97
C LYS A 39 14.14 9.93 14.52
N ASP A 40 14.01 11.23 14.24
CA ASP A 40 14.34 11.81 12.94
C ASP A 40 15.75 11.39 12.54
N ASP A 41 15.91 10.91 11.31
CA ASP A 41 17.20 10.43 10.78
C ASP A 41 18.21 11.61 10.73
N PRO A 42 19.41 11.47 11.34
CA PRO A 42 20.38 12.56 11.42
C PRO A 42 20.96 12.97 10.06
N GLU A 43 20.98 12.10 9.04
CA GLU A 43 21.32 12.51 7.68
C GLU A 43 20.21 13.33 7.04
N LYS A 44 18.96 12.89 7.20
CA LYS A 44 17.78 13.58 6.67
C LYS A 44 17.64 14.97 7.29
N ALA A 45 17.97 15.11 8.58
CA ALA A 45 18.04 16.39 9.27
C ALA A 45 19.14 17.32 8.72
N ARG A 46 20.31 16.80 8.32
CA ARG A 46 21.40 17.58 7.70
C ARG A 46 21.11 18.05 6.28
N LYS A 47 20.31 17.28 5.53
CA LYS A 47 19.89 17.56 4.15
C LYS A 47 18.61 18.39 4.07
N ALA A 48 18.07 18.84 5.21
CA ALA A 48 16.79 19.55 5.30
C ALA A 48 16.97 21.07 5.08
N CYS A 49 16.10 21.66 4.26
CA CYS A 49 16.08 23.10 3.99
C CYS A 49 15.80 23.95 5.25
N HIS A 50 16.55 25.01 5.52
CA HIS A 50 16.42 25.88 6.70
C HIS A 50 15.71 27.22 6.42
N CYS A 51 14.80 27.26 5.44
CA CYS A 51 13.99 28.44 5.16
C CYS A 51 12.97 28.77 6.29
N ASP A 52 12.65 30.03 6.56
CA ASP A 52 11.74 30.40 7.66
C ASP A 52 10.34 29.75 7.55
N PRO A 53 9.72 29.64 6.34
CA PRO A 53 8.51 28.83 6.16
C PRO A 53 8.70 27.34 6.45
N CYS A 54 9.87 26.79 6.11
CA CYS A 54 10.24 25.39 6.33
C CYS A 54 10.32 25.07 7.83
N GLU A 55 10.93 25.98 8.61
CA GLU A 55 11.04 25.83 10.07
C GLU A 55 9.70 26.11 10.76
N SER A 56 8.93 27.11 10.29
CA SER A 56 7.57 27.38 10.76
C SER A 56 6.64 26.17 10.59
N LYS A 57 6.69 25.51 9.42
CA LYS A 57 5.96 24.26 9.15
C LYS A 57 6.38 23.14 10.09
N ARG A 58 7.68 22.94 10.31
CA ARG A 58 8.19 21.94 11.28
C ARG A 58 7.72 22.22 12.71
N ALA A 59 7.70 23.49 13.12
CA ALA A 59 7.20 23.90 14.43
C ALA A 59 5.70 23.64 14.58
N GLN A 60 4.90 23.95 13.55
CA GLN A 60 3.46 23.65 13.53
C GLN A 60 3.17 22.15 13.60
N ILE A 61 3.89 21.32 12.83
CA ILE A 61 3.72 19.85 12.84
C ILE A 61 4.15 19.23 14.18
N LYS A 62 5.19 19.79 14.83
CA LYS A 62 5.66 19.33 16.15
C LYS A 62 4.87 19.94 17.32
N ALA A 63 3.98 20.90 17.08
CA ALA A 63 3.13 21.48 18.12
C ALA A 63 2.03 20.48 18.56
N PRO A 64 1.93 20.12 19.85
CA PRO A 64 0.90 19.20 20.32
C PRO A 64 -0.48 19.86 20.20
N THR A 65 -1.32 19.35 19.31
CA THR A 65 -2.70 19.85 19.19
C THR A 65 -3.45 19.66 20.51
N THR A 66 -4.39 20.57 20.80
CA THR A 66 -5.29 20.44 21.97
C THR A 66 -6.05 19.11 21.93
N SER A 67 -6.50 18.69 20.74
CA SER A 67 -7.19 17.41 20.52
C SER A 67 -6.30 16.20 20.82
N SER A 68 -5.04 16.16 20.35
CA SER A 68 -4.14 15.03 20.62
C SER A 68 -3.72 14.97 22.08
N THR A 69 -3.54 16.13 22.74
CA THR A 69 -3.25 16.19 24.17
C THR A 69 -4.40 15.64 25.01
N VAL A 70 -5.65 16.07 24.73
CA VAL A 70 -6.85 15.56 25.42
C VAL A 70 -7.11 14.09 25.10
N LYS A 71 -6.93 13.65 23.84
CA LYS A 71 -7.05 12.23 23.46
C LYS A 71 -6.03 11.35 24.17
N ASN A 72 -4.79 11.81 24.30
CA ASN A 72 -3.76 11.07 25.02
C ASN A 72 -4.07 11.03 26.52
N PHE A 73 -4.47 12.14 27.14
CA PHE A 73 -4.95 12.14 28.52
C PHE A 73 -6.11 11.17 28.73
N ALA A 74 -7.13 11.18 27.85
CA ALA A 74 -8.27 10.27 27.91
C ALA A 74 -7.87 8.78 27.75
N ARG A 75 -6.91 8.47 26.87
CA ARG A 75 -6.33 7.12 26.76
C ARG A 75 -5.63 6.68 28.05
N TRP A 76 -4.82 7.56 28.64
CA TRP A 76 -4.12 7.28 29.90
C TRP A 76 -5.09 7.11 31.07
N THR A 77 -6.13 7.94 31.20
CA THR A 77 -7.13 7.79 32.26
C THR A 77 -8.00 6.55 32.06
N PHE A 78 -8.33 6.19 30.81
CA PHE A 78 -9.03 4.95 30.50
C PHE A 78 -8.20 3.70 30.85
N LEU A 79 -6.93 3.64 30.41
CA LEU A 79 -6.03 2.54 30.76
C LEU A 79 -5.81 2.44 32.28
N PHE A 80 -5.59 3.56 32.95
CA PHE A 80 -5.43 3.59 34.41
C PHE A 80 -6.68 3.06 35.13
N LEU A 81 -7.88 3.51 34.72
CA LEU A 81 -9.13 3.03 35.30
C LEU A 81 -9.35 1.53 35.04
N ALA A 82 -9.03 1.05 33.84
CA ALA A 82 -9.10 -0.37 33.51
C ALA A 82 -8.15 -1.23 34.36
N TRP A 83 -6.91 -0.79 34.57
CA TRP A 83 -5.97 -1.45 35.49
C TRP A 83 -6.43 -1.41 36.94
N VAL A 84 -7.01 -0.29 37.41
CA VAL A 84 -7.58 -0.20 38.77
C VAL A 84 -8.74 -1.17 38.95
N ILE A 85 -9.65 -1.27 37.96
CA ILE A 85 -10.75 -2.24 37.97
C ILE A 85 -10.19 -3.67 37.98
N PHE A 86 -9.24 -3.99 37.11
CA PHE A 86 -8.59 -5.30 37.06
C PHE A 86 -7.96 -5.70 38.41
N ILE A 87 -7.23 -4.76 39.06
CA ILE A 87 -6.63 -4.98 40.38
C ILE A 87 -7.71 -5.18 41.45
N LEU A 88 -8.80 -4.40 41.45
CA LEU A 88 -9.90 -4.57 42.40
C LEU A 88 -10.61 -5.93 42.25
N VAL A 89 -10.83 -6.39 41.02
CA VAL A 89 -11.39 -7.73 40.75
C VAL A 89 -10.40 -8.83 41.16
N ALA A 90 -9.11 -8.70 40.83
CA ALA A 90 -8.09 -9.68 41.22
C ALA A 90 -7.92 -9.78 42.74
N LEU A 91 -7.95 -8.65 43.46
CA LEU A 91 -7.98 -8.62 44.93
C LEU A 91 -9.25 -9.27 45.49
N LYS A 92 -10.39 -9.17 44.81
CA LYS A 92 -11.62 -9.86 45.19
C LYS A 92 -11.56 -11.36 44.93
N ALA A 93 -11.04 -11.80 43.79
CA ALA A 93 -10.81 -13.22 43.50
C ALA A 93 -9.84 -13.86 44.52
N SER A 94 -8.80 -13.13 44.92
CA SER A 94 -7.85 -13.55 45.96
C SER A 94 -8.42 -13.55 47.39
N GLN A 95 -9.64 -13.05 47.60
CA GLN A 95 -10.37 -13.10 48.88
C GLN A 95 -11.41 -14.23 48.93
N VAL A 96 -11.59 -15.01 47.85
CA VAL A 96 -12.47 -16.17 47.84
C VAL A 96 -11.71 -17.38 48.37
N GLU A 97 -12.16 -17.92 49.50
CA GLU A 97 -11.65 -19.17 50.05
C GLU A 97 -12.03 -20.36 49.14
N ARG A 98 -11.17 -21.38 49.07
CA ARG A 98 -11.37 -22.51 48.16
C ARG A 98 -12.10 -23.63 48.89
N ASP A 99 -13.43 -23.63 48.84
CA ASP A 99 -14.31 -24.68 49.39
C ASP A 99 -14.21 -26.04 48.65
N HIS A 100 -13.09 -26.32 48.00
CA HIS A 100 -12.78 -27.61 47.40
C HIS A 100 -12.21 -28.55 48.47
N ILE A 101 -13.07 -29.04 49.35
CA ILE A 101 -12.72 -30.07 50.34
C ILE A 101 -12.48 -31.38 49.59
N GLU A 102 -11.21 -31.66 49.30
CA GLU A 102 -10.76 -32.98 48.84
C GLU A 102 -11.12 -34.04 49.90
N TYR A 103 -11.66 -35.18 49.48
CA TYR A 103 -12.25 -36.15 50.41
C TYR A 103 -11.16 -37.04 51.04
N ASP A 104 -10.50 -36.54 52.09
CA ASP A 104 -9.61 -37.34 52.94
C ASP A 104 -10.39 -38.00 54.10
N PRO A 105 -10.64 -39.32 54.07
CA PRO A 105 -11.34 -40.01 55.13
C PRO A 105 -10.55 -40.12 56.45
N PHE A 106 -9.21 -40.02 56.40
CA PHE A 106 -8.38 -40.00 57.61
C PHE A 106 -8.52 -38.67 58.35
N GLU A 107 -8.57 -37.54 57.63
CA GLU A 107 -8.81 -36.22 58.21
C GLU A 107 -10.22 -36.11 58.81
N ILE A 108 -11.25 -36.58 58.09
CA ILE A 108 -12.65 -36.63 58.57
C ILE A 108 -12.78 -37.44 59.86
N LEU A 109 -12.01 -38.53 60.00
CA LEU A 109 -11.98 -39.37 61.21
C LEU A 109 -10.97 -38.90 62.28
N GLN A 110 -10.13 -37.90 62.00
CA GLN A 110 -9.06 -37.44 62.89
C GLN A 110 -8.13 -38.59 63.34
N VAL A 111 -7.61 -39.34 62.36
CA VAL A 111 -6.58 -40.39 62.51
C VAL A 111 -5.44 -40.14 61.54
N ASP A 112 -4.25 -40.64 61.87
CA ASP A 112 -3.10 -40.60 60.96
C ASP A 112 -3.28 -41.58 59.78
N ARG A 113 -2.65 -41.31 58.64
CA ARG A 113 -2.72 -42.14 57.43
C ARG A 113 -2.10 -43.53 57.60
N GLY A 114 -1.31 -43.73 58.67
CA GLY A 114 -0.79 -45.03 59.11
C GLY A 114 -1.59 -45.72 60.24
N ALA A 115 -2.76 -45.20 60.63
CA ALA A 115 -3.52 -45.73 61.77
C ALA A 115 -4.04 -47.16 61.53
N SER A 116 -4.00 -47.98 62.58
CA SER A 116 -4.50 -49.36 62.52
C SER A 116 -6.03 -49.43 62.44
N GLU A 117 -6.59 -50.49 61.85
CA GLU A 117 -8.04 -50.73 61.83
C GLU A 117 -8.68 -50.65 63.23
N ALA A 118 -8.00 -51.14 64.26
CA ALA A 118 -8.48 -51.11 65.64
C ALA A 118 -8.60 -49.67 66.17
N GLU A 119 -7.75 -48.77 65.71
CA GLU A 119 -7.74 -47.34 66.03
C GLU A 119 -8.79 -46.57 65.23
N ILE A 120 -8.91 -46.83 63.92
CA ILE A 120 -9.99 -46.33 63.06
C ILE A 120 -11.36 -46.71 63.64
N LYS A 121 -11.57 -47.99 63.97
CA LYS A 121 -12.81 -48.51 64.58
C LYS A 121 -13.05 -47.96 65.99
N ARG A 122 -12.00 -47.58 66.75
CA ARG A 122 -12.11 -46.93 68.07
C ARG A 122 -12.51 -45.45 67.95
N GLN A 123 -11.88 -44.71 67.04
CA GLN A 123 -12.12 -43.28 66.83
C GLN A 123 -13.48 -43.04 66.15
N TYR A 124 -13.88 -43.89 65.19
CA TYR A 124 -15.24 -43.91 64.65
C TYR A 124 -16.29 -44.07 65.77
N ARG A 125 -16.17 -45.08 66.63
CA ARG A 125 -17.08 -45.27 67.79
C ARG A 125 -17.13 -44.06 68.74
N LYS A 126 -16.05 -43.28 68.84
CA LYS A 126 -16.00 -42.04 69.64
C LYS A 126 -16.72 -40.89 68.94
N LEU A 127 -16.45 -40.66 67.65
CA LEU A 127 -17.04 -39.60 66.83
C LEU A 127 -18.52 -39.84 66.53
N SER A 128 -18.91 -41.06 66.14
CA SER A 128 -20.33 -41.44 65.98
C SER A 128 -21.12 -41.33 67.27
N LYS A 129 -20.50 -41.57 68.44
CA LYS A 129 -21.13 -41.34 69.76
C LYS A 129 -21.16 -39.86 70.16
N LEU A 130 -20.39 -38.99 69.50
CA LEU A 130 -20.44 -37.54 69.69
C LEU A 130 -21.52 -36.91 68.80
N HIS A 131 -21.50 -37.19 67.50
CA HIS A 131 -22.36 -36.57 66.48
C HIS A 131 -23.68 -37.33 66.20
N HIS A 132 -24.04 -38.34 67.01
CA HIS A 132 -25.28 -39.10 66.84
C HIS A 132 -26.52 -38.18 66.77
N PRO A 133 -27.46 -38.35 65.82
CA PRO A 133 -28.60 -37.43 65.67
C PRO A 133 -29.49 -37.35 66.92
N ASP A 134 -29.65 -38.45 67.67
CA ASP A 134 -30.44 -38.50 68.92
C ASP A 134 -29.75 -37.84 70.14
N LYS A 135 -28.89 -36.84 69.93
CA LYS A 135 -28.17 -36.13 70.99
C LYS A 135 -28.27 -34.62 70.86
N GLU A 136 -28.32 -33.96 72.01
CA GLU A 136 -28.09 -32.52 72.12
C GLU A 136 -26.68 -32.18 71.58
N GLY A 137 -26.63 -31.50 70.44
CA GLY A 137 -25.38 -31.20 69.70
C GLY A 137 -24.98 -32.22 68.62
N GLY A 138 -25.83 -33.20 68.29
CA GLY A 138 -25.64 -34.09 67.14
C GLY A 138 -25.83 -33.37 65.80
N ASP A 139 -25.07 -33.78 64.78
CA ASP A 139 -25.20 -33.30 63.40
C ASP A 139 -25.26 -34.51 62.47
N ALA A 140 -26.43 -34.73 61.85
CA ALA A 140 -26.65 -35.83 60.92
C ALA A 140 -25.77 -35.75 59.67
N SER A 141 -25.38 -34.55 59.22
CA SER A 141 -24.52 -34.38 58.05
C SER A 141 -23.08 -34.81 58.36
N MET A 142 -22.52 -34.38 59.50
CA MET A 142 -21.21 -34.82 59.97
C MET A 142 -21.21 -36.30 60.33
N PHE A 143 -22.28 -36.83 60.94
CA PHE A 143 -22.43 -38.26 61.19
C PHE A 143 -22.37 -39.10 59.90
N MET A 144 -23.04 -38.65 58.82
CA MET A 144 -22.95 -39.32 57.52
C MET A 144 -21.54 -39.23 56.90
N LYS A 145 -20.85 -38.08 57.02
CA LYS A 145 -19.44 -37.96 56.59
C LYS A 145 -18.53 -38.93 57.35
N ILE A 146 -18.67 -39.01 58.68
CA ILE A 146 -17.93 -39.94 59.56
C ILE A 146 -18.21 -41.40 59.20
N ALA A 147 -19.46 -41.75 58.88
CA ALA A 147 -19.84 -43.10 58.44
C ALA A 147 -19.25 -43.46 57.07
N LYS A 148 -19.32 -42.57 56.08
CA LYS A 148 -18.67 -42.78 54.77
C LYS A 148 -17.14 -42.87 54.88
N ALA A 149 -16.53 -42.07 55.75
CA ALA A 149 -15.08 -42.10 55.95
C ALA A 149 -14.62 -43.41 56.62
N HIS A 150 -15.42 -43.97 57.54
CA HIS A 150 -15.15 -45.30 58.09
C HIS A 150 -15.35 -46.39 57.05
N ALA A 151 -16.37 -46.31 56.18
CA ALA A 151 -16.54 -47.26 55.08
C ALA A 151 -15.32 -47.22 54.12
N ALA A 152 -14.90 -46.04 53.68
CA ALA A 152 -13.74 -45.81 52.81
C ALA A 152 -12.43 -46.45 53.33
N LEU A 153 -12.29 -46.64 54.64
CA LEU A 153 -11.09 -47.20 55.29
C LEU A 153 -11.27 -48.61 55.86
N THR A 154 -12.46 -49.23 55.75
CA THR A 154 -12.72 -50.56 56.34
C THR A 154 -13.50 -51.53 55.45
N ASP A 155 -14.01 -51.08 54.31
CA ASP A 155 -14.56 -51.91 53.24
C ASP A 155 -13.66 -51.85 52.00
N GLU A 156 -13.32 -53.00 51.43
CA GLU A 156 -12.31 -53.12 50.36
C GLU A 156 -12.80 -52.54 49.03
N GLU A 157 -14.11 -52.63 48.75
CA GLU A 157 -14.70 -52.05 47.54
C GLU A 157 -14.77 -50.52 47.66
N SER A 158 -15.30 -50.00 48.77
CA SER A 158 -15.29 -48.55 49.09
C SER A 158 -13.87 -47.97 49.11
N ARG A 159 -12.89 -48.74 49.57
CA ARG A 159 -11.48 -48.36 49.58
C ARG A 159 -10.90 -48.27 48.17
N ARG A 160 -11.05 -49.32 47.35
CA ARG A 160 -10.57 -49.31 45.95
C ARG A 160 -11.23 -48.18 45.18
N ASN A 161 -12.53 -47.96 45.38
CA ASN A 161 -13.26 -46.84 44.79
C ASN A 161 -12.68 -45.47 45.19
N TRP A 162 -12.25 -45.30 46.44
CA TRP A 162 -11.56 -44.09 46.89
C TRP A 162 -10.14 -43.96 46.32
N GLU A 163 -9.37 -45.05 46.25
CA GLU A 163 -8.01 -45.06 45.66
C GLU A 163 -8.02 -44.86 44.13
N GLU A 164 -9.10 -45.24 43.43
CA GLU A 164 -9.26 -45.13 41.97
C GLU A 164 -10.01 -43.85 41.50
N TYR A 165 -10.99 -43.37 42.28
CA TYR A 165 -11.87 -42.24 41.92
C TYR A 165 -11.88 -41.07 42.93
N GLY A 166 -11.09 -41.13 44.00
CA GLY A 166 -11.05 -40.09 45.05
C GLY A 166 -12.30 -40.05 45.95
N SER A 167 -13.23 -41.00 45.81
CA SER A 167 -14.48 -41.03 46.57
C SER A 167 -14.98 -42.46 46.83
N PRO A 168 -15.43 -42.81 48.05
CA PRO A 168 -15.86 -44.17 48.37
C PRO A 168 -17.11 -44.62 47.62
N ASP A 169 -17.95 -43.67 47.18
CA ASP A 169 -19.14 -43.94 46.35
C ASP A 169 -18.80 -44.30 44.89
N GLY A 170 -17.51 -44.32 44.52
CA GLY A 170 -17.03 -44.63 43.16
C GLY A 170 -17.07 -43.44 42.20
N ARG A 171 -17.13 -43.74 40.89
CA ARG A 171 -17.03 -42.74 39.82
C ARG A 171 -18.21 -41.76 39.85
N GLN A 172 -17.99 -40.59 40.44
CA GLN A 172 -18.98 -39.51 40.51
C GLN A 172 -19.41 -39.03 39.11
N ALA A 173 -20.66 -38.58 39.00
CA ALA A 173 -21.15 -37.96 37.76
C ALA A 173 -20.54 -36.56 37.59
N THR A 174 -19.92 -36.31 36.43
CA THR A 174 -19.35 -34.99 36.07
C THR A 174 -20.46 -33.94 35.96
N THR A 175 -20.61 -33.07 36.96
CA THR A 175 -21.51 -31.92 36.87
C THR A 175 -20.89 -30.84 35.99
N PHE A 176 -21.64 -30.34 35.01
CA PHE A 176 -21.18 -29.30 34.10
C PHE A 176 -21.56 -27.93 34.66
N GLY A 177 -20.66 -27.35 35.46
CA GLY A 177 -20.80 -25.99 35.96
C GLY A 177 -20.53 -24.94 34.89
N ILE A 178 -21.30 -23.85 34.89
CA ILE A 178 -21.02 -22.64 34.11
C ILE A 178 -20.50 -21.56 35.05
N ALA A 179 -19.32 -21.00 34.75
CA ALA A 179 -18.66 -19.92 35.49
C ALA A 179 -19.34 -18.53 35.30
N LEU A 180 -20.67 -18.50 35.26
CA LEU A 180 -21.49 -17.29 35.31
C LEU A 180 -22.19 -17.22 36.68
N PRO A 181 -22.23 -16.05 37.34
CA PRO A 181 -22.91 -15.90 38.63
C PRO A 181 -24.40 -16.20 38.53
N ALA A 182 -24.93 -16.99 39.47
CA ALA A 182 -26.35 -17.37 39.49
C ALA A 182 -27.32 -16.17 39.45
N TRP A 183 -26.96 -15.05 40.10
CA TRP A 183 -27.80 -13.84 40.16
C TRP A 183 -28.16 -13.22 38.81
N ILE A 184 -27.42 -13.52 37.73
CA ILE A 184 -27.74 -13.05 36.36
C ILE A 184 -28.94 -13.81 35.78
N VAL A 185 -29.12 -15.07 36.18
CA VAL A 185 -30.13 -16.00 35.65
C VAL A 185 -31.35 -16.11 36.57
N ASP A 186 -31.21 -15.73 37.85
CA ASP A 186 -32.31 -15.62 38.82
C ASP A 186 -33.56 -14.94 38.26
N GLN A 187 -34.74 -15.45 38.66
CA GLN A 187 -36.05 -14.99 38.16
C GLN A 187 -36.31 -13.48 38.40
N ASN A 188 -35.69 -12.90 39.44
CA ASN A 188 -35.79 -11.47 39.75
C ASN A 188 -35.03 -10.57 38.77
N ASN A 189 -33.92 -11.07 38.20
CA ASN A 189 -32.97 -10.28 37.41
C ASN A 189 -33.00 -10.64 35.92
N SER A 190 -33.31 -11.88 35.57
CA SER A 190 -33.34 -12.37 34.19
C SER A 190 -34.27 -11.56 33.26
N VAL A 191 -35.37 -11.01 33.77
CA VAL A 191 -36.24 -10.07 33.02
C VAL A 191 -35.49 -8.77 32.67
N TRP A 192 -34.71 -8.21 33.60
CA TRP A 192 -33.91 -7.01 33.36
C TRP A 192 -32.72 -7.28 32.43
N VAL A 193 -32.08 -8.44 32.58
CA VAL A 193 -31.01 -8.91 31.68
C VAL A 193 -31.55 -9.08 30.26
N LEU A 194 -32.66 -9.78 30.09
CA LEU A 194 -33.31 -9.98 28.79
C LEU A 194 -33.77 -8.65 28.18
N ALA A 195 -34.30 -7.72 28.97
CA ALA A 195 -34.65 -6.37 28.52
C ALA A 195 -33.41 -5.57 28.07
N ALA A 196 -32.27 -5.71 28.77
CA ALA A 196 -31.01 -5.07 28.39
C ALA A 196 -30.45 -5.67 27.08
N TYR A 197 -30.50 -6.99 26.90
CA TYR A 197 -30.16 -7.65 25.63
C TYR A 197 -31.09 -7.21 24.49
N GLY A 198 -32.41 -7.16 24.73
CA GLY A 198 -33.39 -6.66 23.77
C GLY A 198 -33.11 -5.21 23.36
N LEU A 199 -32.82 -4.32 24.31
CA LEU A 199 -32.45 -2.93 24.04
C LEU A 199 -31.11 -2.83 23.28
N ALA A 200 -30.13 -3.66 23.62
CA ALA A 200 -28.85 -3.69 22.92
C ALA A 200 -28.98 -4.11 21.44
N PHE A 201 -29.70 -5.20 21.17
CA PHE A 201 -29.80 -5.78 19.81
C PHE A 201 -30.93 -5.21 18.95
N MET A 202 -32.04 -4.74 19.53
CA MET A 202 -33.18 -4.18 18.77
C MET A 202 -33.17 -2.65 18.70
N VAL A 203 -32.43 -1.95 19.57
CA VAL A 203 -32.40 -0.47 19.59
C VAL A 203 -30.99 0.07 19.38
N ILE A 204 -30.01 -0.29 20.22
CA ILE A 204 -28.65 0.27 20.10
C ILE A 204 -27.98 -0.20 18.81
N LEU A 205 -28.00 -1.49 18.49
CA LEU A 205 -27.34 -2.03 17.30
C LEU A 205 -27.92 -1.45 15.99
N PRO A 206 -29.26 -1.41 15.75
CA PRO A 206 -29.82 -0.81 14.54
C PRO A 206 -29.59 0.71 14.46
N ILE A 207 -29.63 1.44 15.59
CA ILE A 207 -29.29 2.87 15.59
C ILE A 207 -27.81 3.10 15.30
N ALA A 208 -26.91 2.29 15.85
CA ALA A 208 -25.47 2.40 15.61
C ALA A 208 -25.10 2.06 14.16
N VAL A 209 -25.57 0.92 13.65
CA VAL A 209 -25.35 0.48 12.26
C VAL A 209 -26.00 1.45 11.28
N GLY A 210 -27.24 1.87 11.52
CA GLY A 210 -27.94 2.86 10.70
C GLY A 210 -27.23 4.22 10.70
N THR A 211 -26.81 4.73 11.87
CA THR A 211 -26.07 6.01 11.97
C THR A 211 -24.70 5.92 11.29
N TRP A 212 -24.01 4.78 11.37
CA TRP A 212 -22.78 4.54 10.62
C TRP A 212 -23.04 4.50 9.11
N TRP A 213 -24.01 3.70 8.67
CA TRP A 213 -24.38 3.54 7.26
C TRP A 213 -24.78 4.86 6.62
N TYR A 214 -25.76 5.58 7.18
CA TYR A 214 -26.23 6.88 6.67
C TYR A 214 -25.16 7.98 6.69
N ARG A 215 -24.07 7.81 7.45
CA ARG A 215 -22.91 8.70 7.41
C ARG A 215 -21.86 8.25 6.40
N SER A 216 -21.69 6.93 6.22
CA SER A 216 -20.75 6.33 5.27
C SER A 216 -21.19 6.54 3.82
N ILE A 217 -22.45 6.24 3.48
CA ILE A 217 -23.00 6.33 2.10
C ILE A 217 -23.01 7.74 1.50
N ARG A 218 -22.67 8.79 2.28
CA ARG A 218 -22.55 10.16 1.77
C ARG A 218 -21.20 10.45 1.11
N TYR A 219 -20.21 9.57 1.24
CA TYR A 219 -18.86 9.79 0.72
C TYR A 219 -18.50 8.78 -0.38
N THR A 220 -17.81 9.25 -1.42
CA THR A 220 -17.09 8.38 -2.36
C THR A 220 -15.93 7.67 -1.63
N ALA A 221 -15.41 6.58 -2.20
CA ALA A 221 -14.23 5.84 -1.72
C ALA A 221 -12.94 6.69 -1.51
N VAL A 222 -12.93 7.97 -1.92
CA VAL A 222 -11.84 8.94 -1.73
C VAL A 222 -12.10 9.89 -0.53
N GLU A 223 -13.08 9.57 0.34
CA GLU A 223 -13.48 10.39 1.51
C GLU A 223 -13.97 11.81 1.17
N ILE A 224 -14.72 11.92 0.06
CA ILE A 224 -15.29 13.18 -0.46
C ILE A 224 -16.80 13.03 -0.61
N LEU A 225 -17.54 14.06 -0.20
CA LEU A 225 -18.99 14.11 -0.26
C LEU A 225 -19.53 13.94 -1.69
N ILE A 226 -20.46 13.00 -1.91
CA ILE A 226 -21.06 12.71 -3.23
C ILE A 226 -21.72 13.95 -3.84
N ASP A 227 -22.30 14.83 -3.02
CA ASP A 227 -22.87 16.11 -3.43
C ASP A 227 -21.82 16.99 -4.16
N THR A 228 -20.53 16.88 -3.79
CA THR A 228 -19.40 17.56 -4.45
C THR A 228 -18.99 16.86 -5.76
N THR A 229 -19.00 15.53 -5.80
CA THR A 229 -18.74 14.77 -7.05
C THR A 229 -19.84 15.04 -8.09
N GLN A 230 -21.11 15.16 -7.67
CA GLN A 230 -22.23 15.59 -8.52
C GLN A 230 -22.04 17.03 -9.03
N LEU A 231 -21.54 17.94 -8.18
CA LEU A 231 -21.20 19.31 -8.57
C LEU A 231 -20.12 19.33 -9.68
N PHE A 232 -19.06 18.54 -9.51
CA PHE A 232 -18.00 18.40 -10.51
C PHE A 232 -18.55 17.82 -11.82
N MET A 233 -19.32 16.74 -11.77
CA MET A 233 -19.95 16.11 -12.94
C MET A 233 -20.81 17.10 -13.72
N HIS A 234 -21.65 17.90 -13.04
CA HIS A 234 -22.49 18.92 -13.67
C HIS A 234 -21.65 19.95 -14.45
N PHE A 235 -20.60 20.49 -13.84
CA PHE A 235 -19.79 21.52 -14.50
C PHE A 235 -18.81 20.99 -15.56
N LEU A 236 -18.31 19.77 -15.41
CA LEU A 236 -17.54 19.08 -16.45
C LEU A 236 -18.40 18.83 -17.69
N TYR A 237 -19.66 18.41 -17.52
CA TYR A 237 -20.61 18.22 -18.62
C TYR A 237 -21.07 19.55 -19.26
N LYS A 238 -21.24 20.59 -18.45
CA LYS A 238 -21.71 21.91 -18.91
C LYS A 238 -20.62 22.72 -19.63
N THR A 239 -19.36 22.57 -19.21
CA THR A 239 -18.20 23.26 -19.78
C THR A 239 -17.09 22.25 -20.07
N PRO A 240 -17.11 21.55 -21.22
CA PRO A 240 -16.12 20.51 -21.56
C PRO A 240 -14.71 21.04 -21.87
N CYS A 241 -14.61 22.33 -22.22
CA CYS A 241 -13.36 23.08 -22.38
C CYS A 241 -13.24 24.08 -21.21
N MET A 242 -12.29 23.87 -20.30
CA MET A 242 -12.11 24.75 -19.13
C MET A 242 -10.68 25.25 -18.99
N ASN A 243 -10.55 26.57 -18.81
CA ASN A 243 -9.31 27.23 -18.46
C ASN A 243 -9.03 27.05 -16.96
N LEU A 244 -7.76 27.14 -16.55
CA LEU A 244 -7.30 27.02 -15.16
C LEU A 244 -8.15 27.79 -14.13
N LYS A 245 -8.51 29.06 -14.43
CA LYS A 245 -9.35 29.89 -13.54
C LYS A 245 -10.78 29.36 -13.36
N ARG A 246 -11.35 28.67 -14.36
CA ARG A 246 -12.68 28.03 -14.30
C ARG A 246 -12.61 26.73 -13.49
N ALA A 247 -11.56 25.93 -13.66
CA ALA A 247 -11.32 24.75 -12.83
C ALA A 247 -11.13 25.12 -11.33
N LEU A 248 -10.35 26.19 -11.04
CA LEU A 248 -10.20 26.73 -9.69
C LEU A 248 -11.54 27.26 -9.13
N MET A 249 -12.34 27.94 -9.95
CA MET A 249 -13.69 28.38 -9.56
C MET A 249 -14.59 27.20 -9.17
N ILE A 250 -14.53 26.09 -9.92
CA ILE A 250 -15.29 24.86 -9.61
C ILE A 250 -14.79 24.21 -8.32
N LEU A 251 -13.49 24.07 -8.14
CA LEU A 251 -12.86 23.59 -6.89
C LEU A 251 -13.26 24.45 -5.68
N SER A 252 -13.37 25.77 -5.85
CA SER A 252 -13.84 26.68 -4.80
C SER A 252 -15.35 26.59 -4.53
N GLY A 253 -16.11 25.86 -5.34
CA GLY A 253 -17.56 25.64 -5.17
C GLY A 253 -17.90 24.42 -4.30
N SER A 254 -16.95 23.52 -4.06
CA SER A 254 -17.14 22.24 -3.35
C SER A 254 -17.84 22.39 -2.01
N PHE A 255 -18.81 21.50 -1.74
CA PHE A 255 -19.62 21.53 -0.52
C PHE A 255 -18.84 21.10 0.74
N GLU A 256 -17.67 20.47 0.59
CA GLU A 256 -16.68 20.29 1.66
C GLU A 256 -16.36 21.59 2.43
N PHE A 257 -16.50 22.74 1.77
CA PHE A 257 -16.24 24.06 2.35
C PHE A 257 -17.51 24.82 2.78
N GLU A 258 -18.67 24.15 2.83
CA GLU A 258 -19.93 24.73 3.29
C GLU A 258 -20.31 24.23 4.69
N LYS A 259 -20.61 25.16 5.61
CA LYS A 259 -20.92 24.87 7.02
C LYS A 259 -22.16 23.97 7.24
N SER A 260 -23.09 23.93 6.30
CA SER A 260 -24.26 23.03 6.30
C SER A 260 -23.87 21.56 6.12
N HIS A 261 -22.88 21.30 5.28
CA HIS A 261 -22.36 19.98 4.95
C HIS A 261 -21.23 19.55 5.88
N ASN A 262 -20.38 20.49 6.31
CA ASN A 262 -19.19 20.23 7.08
C ASN A 262 -19.09 21.15 8.33
N SER A 263 -19.25 20.55 9.51
CA SER A 263 -19.19 21.26 10.80
C SER A 263 -17.79 21.74 11.21
N GLN A 264 -16.73 21.35 10.48
CA GLN A 264 -15.37 21.87 10.68
C GLN A 264 -15.21 23.29 10.11
N VAL A 265 -16.10 23.73 9.22
CA VAL A 265 -16.05 25.05 8.59
C VAL A 265 -16.64 26.12 9.52
N VAL A 266 -15.78 27.05 9.96
CA VAL A 266 -16.19 28.16 10.83
C VAL A 266 -16.36 29.44 10.01
N ASN A 267 -17.55 30.04 10.10
CA ASN A 267 -17.81 31.41 9.68
C ASN A 267 -17.73 32.31 10.91
N ARG A 268 -16.83 33.30 10.90
CA ARG A 268 -16.54 34.19 12.04
C ARG A 268 -17.01 35.62 11.71
N PRO A 269 -17.46 36.44 12.67
CA PRO A 269 -17.81 37.84 12.40
C PRO A 269 -16.67 38.65 11.76
N SER A 270 -15.42 38.37 12.18
CA SER A 270 -14.18 38.95 11.64
C SER A 270 -13.99 38.72 10.14
N ASP A 271 -14.57 37.65 9.57
CA ASP A 271 -14.46 37.36 8.13
C ASP A 271 -15.03 38.51 7.29
N ASN A 272 -16.02 39.25 7.81
CA ASN A 272 -16.62 40.41 7.13
C ASN A 272 -15.71 41.64 7.10
N GLU A 273 -14.65 41.68 7.93
CA GLU A 273 -13.67 42.76 7.99
C GLU A 273 -12.38 42.36 7.24
N GLU A 274 -11.92 41.11 7.45
CA GLU A 274 -10.68 40.58 6.88
C GLU A 274 -10.79 40.21 5.38
N LEU A 275 -11.96 39.75 4.89
CA LEU A 275 -12.10 39.34 3.49
C LEU A 275 -12.23 40.51 2.48
N PRO A 276 -13.03 41.58 2.70
CA PRO A 276 -13.23 42.60 1.68
C PRO A 276 -11.96 43.30 1.15
N PRO A 277 -10.86 43.48 1.91
CA PRO A 277 -9.57 43.90 1.37
C PRO A 277 -9.00 42.91 0.33
N LEU A 278 -8.86 41.64 0.69
CA LEU A 278 -8.32 40.57 -0.17
C LEU A 278 -9.19 40.35 -1.41
N VAL A 279 -10.52 40.44 -1.25
CA VAL A 279 -11.49 40.37 -2.35
C VAL A 279 -11.34 41.53 -3.35
N ARG A 280 -10.85 42.70 -2.91
CA ARG A 280 -10.53 43.83 -3.80
C ARG A 280 -9.19 43.62 -4.52
N GLU A 281 -8.17 43.11 -3.82
CA GLU A 281 -6.85 42.78 -4.37
C GLU A 281 -6.95 41.78 -5.53
N PHE A 282 -7.58 40.63 -5.31
CA PHE A 282 -7.73 39.57 -6.33
C PHE A 282 -9.03 39.71 -7.16
N SER A 283 -9.64 40.89 -7.20
CA SER A 283 -10.98 41.12 -7.79
C SER A 283 -11.11 40.72 -9.27
N ASN A 284 -10.02 40.86 -10.04
CA ASN A 284 -9.94 40.45 -11.45
C ASN A 284 -9.97 38.92 -11.64
N ASP A 285 -9.52 38.15 -10.66
CA ASP A 285 -9.28 36.71 -10.75
C ASP A 285 -10.33 35.87 -9.98
N ILE A 286 -10.91 36.43 -8.92
CA ILE A 286 -12.05 35.84 -8.18
C ILE A 286 -13.31 35.72 -9.06
N GLY A 287 -13.49 36.64 -10.02
CA GLY A 287 -14.63 36.60 -10.94
C GLY A 287 -15.97 36.94 -10.27
N LEU A 288 -15.97 37.92 -9.34
CA LEU A 288 -17.13 38.36 -8.53
C LEU A 288 -18.41 38.68 -9.30
N LYS A 289 -18.32 38.94 -10.62
CA LYS A 289 -19.46 39.19 -11.51
C LYS A 289 -20.26 37.92 -11.85
N ASN A 290 -19.74 36.72 -11.56
CA ASN A 290 -20.45 35.48 -11.83
C ASN A 290 -21.61 35.25 -10.83
N LYS A 291 -22.83 35.13 -11.35
CA LYS A 291 -24.05 34.85 -10.56
C LYS A 291 -24.44 33.38 -10.53
N GLU A 292 -23.70 32.51 -11.22
CA GLU A 292 -23.92 31.06 -11.26
C GLU A 292 -23.74 30.43 -9.87
N ARG A 293 -24.73 29.66 -9.41
CA ARG A 293 -24.67 28.89 -8.15
C ARG A 293 -23.77 27.66 -8.36
N PRO A 294 -22.96 27.25 -7.36
CA PRO A 294 -22.77 27.85 -6.04
C PRO A 294 -21.71 28.97 -5.99
N PHE A 295 -21.07 29.31 -7.12
CA PHE A 295 -19.91 30.21 -7.17
C PHE A 295 -20.17 31.65 -6.70
N CYS A 296 -21.44 32.05 -6.62
CA CYS A 296 -21.91 33.32 -6.08
C CYS A 296 -22.21 33.30 -4.56
N TYR A 297 -22.14 32.14 -3.89
CA TYR A 297 -22.37 32.05 -2.45
C TYR A 297 -21.15 32.53 -1.63
N PRO A 298 -21.35 33.14 -0.44
CA PRO A 298 -20.26 33.72 0.35
C PRO A 298 -19.14 32.73 0.71
N TYR A 299 -19.45 31.46 1.00
CA TYR A 299 -18.43 30.46 1.29
C TYR A 299 -17.51 30.23 0.08
N SER A 300 -18.07 30.11 -1.12
CA SER A 300 -17.29 29.90 -2.35
C SER A 300 -16.40 31.10 -2.66
N VAL A 301 -16.87 32.32 -2.39
CA VAL A 301 -16.06 33.54 -2.53
C VAL A 301 -14.94 33.59 -1.48
N LYS A 302 -15.22 33.24 -0.21
CA LYS A 302 -14.19 33.10 0.87
C LYS A 302 -13.11 32.11 0.46
N VAL A 303 -13.50 30.89 0.08
CA VAL A 303 -12.59 29.81 -0.36
C VAL A 303 -11.75 30.22 -1.56
N ARG A 304 -12.36 30.82 -2.60
CA ARG A 304 -11.64 31.28 -3.80
C ARG A 304 -10.62 32.36 -3.48
N THR A 305 -10.98 33.29 -2.59
CA THR A 305 -10.07 34.35 -2.10
C THR A 305 -8.91 33.76 -1.31
N LEU A 306 -9.18 32.79 -0.43
CA LEU A 306 -8.16 32.04 0.32
C LEU A 306 -7.18 31.29 -0.59
N ILE A 307 -7.68 30.62 -1.64
CA ILE A 307 -6.84 29.93 -2.62
C ILE A 307 -5.98 30.94 -3.39
N TYR A 308 -6.52 32.08 -3.84
CA TYR A 308 -5.70 33.09 -4.52
C TYR A 308 -4.66 33.74 -3.58
N ALA A 309 -5.02 34.05 -2.34
CA ALA A 309 -4.08 34.55 -1.32
C ALA A 309 -2.95 33.52 -1.04
N HIS A 310 -3.27 32.22 -1.02
CA HIS A 310 -2.29 31.14 -0.91
C HIS A 310 -1.35 31.08 -2.12
N LEU A 311 -1.89 31.13 -3.34
CA LEU A 311 -1.11 31.04 -4.59
C LEU A 311 -0.30 32.32 -4.88
N ALA A 312 -0.67 33.44 -4.26
CA ALA A 312 0.06 34.71 -4.28
C ALA A 312 1.12 34.84 -3.16
N ARG A 313 1.13 33.94 -2.16
CA ARG A 313 1.93 34.04 -0.91
C ARG A 313 1.62 35.31 -0.09
N ALA A 314 0.36 35.71 -0.03
CA ALA A 314 -0.08 36.84 0.80
C ALA A 314 -0.06 36.48 2.30
N ASP A 315 0.32 37.45 3.14
CA ASP A 315 0.29 37.31 4.59
C ASP A 315 -1.14 37.42 5.13
N LEU A 316 -1.54 36.48 5.98
CA LEU A 316 -2.87 36.40 6.59
C LEU A 316 -2.78 36.32 8.12
N PRO A 317 -3.79 36.79 8.87
CA PRO A 317 -3.78 36.71 10.33
C PRO A 317 -3.74 35.24 10.82
N PRO A 318 -2.74 34.84 11.64
CA PRO A 318 -2.44 33.42 11.91
C PRO A 318 -3.45 32.72 12.84
N LYS A 319 -4.42 33.44 13.41
CA LYS A 319 -5.43 32.90 14.35
C LYS A 319 -6.85 32.86 13.76
N THR A 320 -7.11 33.66 12.73
CA THR A 320 -8.38 33.74 12.02
C THR A 320 -8.23 33.12 10.64
N LEU A 321 -7.97 33.93 9.62
CA LEU A 321 -8.12 33.53 8.23
C LEU A 321 -7.05 32.55 7.73
N ASP A 322 -5.86 32.49 8.35
CA ASP A 322 -4.83 31.51 7.98
C ASP A 322 -5.21 30.07 8.36
N VAL A 323 -5.91 29.88 9.49
CA VAL A 323 -6.40 28.54 9.88
C VAL A 323 -7.35 27.99 8.82
N ASP A 324 -8.19 28.87 8.27
CA ASP A 324 -9.13 28.55 7.21
C ASP A 324 -8.41 28.36 5.85
N ARG A 325 -7.33 29.12 5.57
CA ARG A 325 -6.43 28.90 4.42
C ARG A 325 -5.84 27.48 4.45
N LEU A 326 -5.21 27.12 5.56
CA LEU A 326 -4.55 25.83 5.72
C LEU A 326 -5.55 24.67 5.62
N TYR A 327 -6.77 24.84 6.15
CA TYR A 327 -7.85 23.86 5.98
C TYR A 327 -8.22 23.62 4.51
N VAL A 328 -8.44 24.71 3.76
CA VAL A 328 -8.76 24.64 2.32
C VAL A 328 -7.61 23.99 1.55
N VAL A 329 -6.37 24.44 1.76
CA VAL A 329 -5.17 23.93 1.09
C VAL A 329 -4.96 22.44 1.34
N LYS A 330 -5.21 21.95 2.56
CA LYS A 330 -5.17 20.52 2.90
C LYS A 330 -6.17 19.69 2.07
N LYS A 331 -7.38 20.19 1.85
CA LYS A 331 -8.44 19.45 1.15
C LYS A 331 -8.33 19.54 -0.39
N CYS A 332 -7.64 20.54 -0.93
CA CYS A 332 -7.51 20.73 -2.38
C CYS A 332 -6.97 19.51 -3.16
N PRO A 333 -5.86 18.84 -2.78
CA PRO A 333 -5.34 17.71 -3.57
C PRO A 333 -6.33 16.52 -3.68
N GLN A 334 -7.03 16.20 -2.59
CA GLN A 334 -8.07 15.16 -2.61
C GLN A 334 -9.21 15.53 -3.58
N LEU A 335 -9.71 16.77 -3.48
CA LEU A 335 -10.76 17.28 -4.36
C LEU A 335 -10.34 17.38 -5.84
N ILE A 336 -9.07 17.68 -6.11
CA ILE A 336 -8.53 17.71 -7.47
C ILE A 336 -8.45 16.29 -8.04
N GLN A 337 -7.98 15.29 -7.26
CA GLN A 337 -8.02 13.89 -7.68
C GLN A 337 -9.43 13.44 -8.05
N GLU A 338 -10.43 13.76 -7.22
CA GLU A 338 -11.82 13.38 -7.51
C GLU A 338 -12.39 14.12 -8.73
N MET A 339 -12.00 15.37 -8.96
CA MET A 339 -12.36 16.11 -10.17
C MET A 339 -11.69 15.52 -11.43
N VAL A 340 -10.47 14.94 -11.32
CA VAL A 340 -9.85 14.13 -12.40
C VAL A 340 -10.60 12.80 -12.61
N ASN A 341 -10.91 12.06 -11.53
CA ASN A 341 -11.71 10.82 -11.59
C ASN A 341 -13.02 11.06 -12.34
N THR A 342 -13.77 12.08 -11.92
CA THR A 342 -15.07 12.46 -12.48
C THR A 342 -14.96 12.81 -13.97
N ALA A 343 -13.90 13.53 -14.36
CA ALA A 343 -13.67 13.88 -15.77
C ALA A 343 -13.36 12.65 -16.63
N ALA A 344 -12.53 11.73 -16.15
CA ALA A 344 -12.18 10.50 -16.84
C ALA A 344 -13.38 9.54 -16.97
N GLN A 345 -14.15 9.36 -15.90
CA GLN A 345 -15.41 8.61 -15.91
C GLN A 345 -16.42 9.21 -16.90
N LEU A 346 -16.56 10.54 -16.94
CA LEU A 346 -17.47 11.22 -17.86
C LEU A 346 -17.05 11.05 -19.33
N ILE A 347 -15.75 11.05 -19.64
CA ILE A 347 -15.23 10.70 -20.98
C ILE A 347 -15.58 9.25 -21.34
N PHE A 348 -15.31 8.30 -20.44
CA PHE A 348 -15.59 6.88 -20.67
C PHE A 348 -17.08 6.60 -20.91
N TRP A 349 -17.95 7.24 -20.12
CA TRP A 349 -19.40 7.19 -20.29
C TRP A 349 -19.87 7.75 -21.64
N HIS A 350 -19.26 8.83 -22.15
CA HIS A 350 -19.55 9.35 -23.50
C HIS A 350 -19.10 8.38 -24.60
N LYS A 351 -17.93 7.74 -24.45
CA LYS A 351 -17.41 6.74 -25.41
C LYS A 351 -18.34 5.53 -25.54
N ILE A 352 -18.83 4.98 -24.42
CA ILE A 352 -19.76 3.84 -24.42
C ILE A 352 -21.09 4.22 -25.08
N ASN A 353 -21.72 5.30 -24.60
CA ASN A 353 -23.07 5.68 -25.02
C ASN A 353 -23.13 6.42 -26.37
N LYS A 354 -22.01 6.47 -27.13
CA LYS A 354 -21.87 7.21 -28.39
C LYS A 354 -22.42 8.65 -28.30
N GLY A 355 -22.16 9.30 -27.16
CA GLY A 355 -22.71 10.61 -26.84
C GLY A 355 -22.19 11.71 -27.78
N ASN A 356 -22.89 12.85 -27.83
CA ASN A 356 -22.49 13.98 -28.67
C ASN A 356 -21.05 14.44 -28.31
N PRO A 357 -20.06 14.33 -29.22
CA PRO A 357 -18.65 14.57 -28.91
C PRO A 357 -18.34 16.02 -28.55
N SER A 358 -19.24 16.96 -28.85
CA SER A 358 -19.13 18.36 -28.41
C SER A 358 -19.22 18.53 -26.88
N LYS A 359 -19.71 17.51 -26.16
CA LYS A 359 -19.82 17.48 -24.68
C LYS A 359 -18.76 16.62 -23.99
N GLU A 360 -17.88 15.95 -24.73
CA GLU A 360 -16.76 15.19 -24.19
C GLU A 360 -15.74 16.16 -23.56
N PRO A 361 -15.38 16.04 -22.26
CA PRO A 361 -14.32 16.87 -21.68
C PRO A 361 -12.99 16.68 -22.43
N ARG A 362 -12.38 17.78 -22.88
CA ARG A 362 -11.10 17.70 -23.62
C ARG A 362 -9.92 17.34 -22.72
N LEU A 363 -8.87 16.77 -23.31
CA LEU A 363 -7.60 16.51 -22.65
C LEU A 363 -7.07 17.75 -21.90
N GLU A 364 -7.09 18.92 -22.54
CA GLU A 364 -6.72 20.21 -21.94
C GLU A 364 -7.44 20.52 -20.61
N THR A 365 -8.72 20.17 -20.50
CA THR A 365 -9.50 20.39 -19.27
C THR A 365 -8.95 19.55 -18.12
N ILE A 366 -8.64 18.27 -18.38
CA ILE A 366 -8.01 17.37 -17.39
C ILE A 366 -6.60 17.85 -17.07
N GLU A 367 -5.82 18.24 -18.08
CA GLU A 367 -4.45 18.74 -17.90
C GLU A 367 -4.41 20.05 -17.07
N HIS A 368 -5.39 20.95 -17.23
CA HIS A 368 -5.55 22.13 -16.38
C HIS A 368 -5.99 21.78 -14.95
N ILE A 369 -6.86 20.78 -14.77
CA ILE A 369 -7.29 20.32 -13.44
C ILE A 369 -6.09 19.72 -12.68
N MET A 370 -5.32 18.82 -13.32
CA MET A 370 -4.09 18.25 -12.75
C MET A 370 -3.10 19.34 -12.33
N LYS A 371 -2.87 20.35 -13.18
CA LYS A 371 -1.95 21.47 -12.90
C LYS A 371 -2.29 22.24 -11.62
N LEU A 372 -3.55 22.26 -11.17
CA LEU A 372 -3.93 22.94 -9.92
C LEU A 372 -3.28 22.32 -8.67
N SER A 373 -3.02 21.02 -8.63
CA SER A 373 -2.51 20.37 -7.41
C SER A 373 -1.08 20.81 -7.08
N PRO A 374 -0.08 20.71 -7.98
CA PRO A 374 1.28 21.18 -7.68
C PRO A 374 1.33 22.69 -7.47
N MET A 375 0.46 23.47 -8.12
CA MET A 375 0.32 24.91 -7.84
C MET A 375 -0.08 25.17 -6.38
N VAL A 376 -1.05 24.43 -5.84
CA VAL A 376 -1.51 24.55 -4.44
C VAL A 376 -0.47 23.97 -3.46
N VAL A 377 0.17 22.84 -3.77
CA VAL A 377 1.21 22.23 -2.92
C VAL A 377 2.46 23.12 -2.81
N GLN A 378 2.89 23.74 -3.92
CA GLN A 378 4.06 24.63 -3.97
C GLN A 378 3.76 26.10 -3.67
N SER A 379 2.48 26.48 -3.48
CA SER A 379 2.04 27.88 -3.32
C SER A 379 2.60 28.75 -4.45
N THR A 380 2.19 28.45 -5.68
CA THR A 380 2.62 29.19 -6.88
C THR A 380 1.45 29.40 -7.85
N TRP A 381 1.19 30.66 -8.21
CA TRP A 381 0.38 30.98 -9.37
C TRP A 381 1.15 30.73 -10.69
N ASP A 382 0.56 31.08 -11.83
CA ASP A 382 1.08 30.91 -13.20
C ASP A 382 2.27 31.84 -13.53
N LYS A 383 3.25 31.90 -12.61
CA LYS A 383 4.59 32.48 -12.76
C LYS A 383 5.56 31.36 -13.19
N SER A 384 6.85 31.66 -13.28
CA SER A 384 7.88 30.64 -13.60
C SER A 384 7.92 29.55 -12.50
N PRO A 385 8.03 28.25 -12.88
CA PRO A 385 8.03 27.14 -11.92
C PRO A 385 9.25 27.14 -10.99
N LEU A 386 10.31 27.90 -11.34
CA LEU A 386 11.46 28.18 -10.48
C LEU A 386 11.07 28.76 -9.10
N MET A 387 9.87 29.36 -8.95
CA MET A 387 9.35 29.86 -7.65
C MET A 387 9.09 28.76 -6.60
N GLN A 388 9.15 27.47 -6.96
CA GLN A 388 9.07 26.36 -6.00
C GLN A 388 10.37 26.13 -5.20
N LEU A 389 11.49 26.72 -5.65
CA LEU A 389 12.78 26.64 -4.95
C LEU A 389 12.84 27.62 -3.76
N PRO A 390 13.52 27.27 -2.66
CA PRO A 390 13.63 28.14 -1.49
C PRO A 390 14.43 29.41 -1.83
N HIS A 391 14.13 30.51 -1.14
CA HIS A 391 14.77 31.83 -1.34
C HIS A 391 14.69 32.44 -2.75
N PHE A 392 13.90 31.88 -3.68
CA PHE A 392 13.66 32.50 -4.98
C PHE A 392 12.69 33.69 -4.86
N THR A 393 13.10 34.83 -5.40
CA THR A 393 12.35 36.08 -5.43
C THR A 393 12.11 36.53 -6.88
N GLU A 394 11.29 37.56 -7.08
CA GLU A 394 11.12 38.11 -8.43
C GLU A 394 12.43 38.70 -9.01
N GLU A 395 13.40 39.04 -8.17
CA GLU A 395 14.72 39.50 -8.63
C GLU A 395 15.58 38.34 -9.15
N THR A 396 15.59 37.19 -8.46
CA THR A 396 16.33 36.01 -8.97
C THR A 396 15.69 35.47 -10.25
N LEU A 397 14.36 35.51 -10.36
CA LEU A 397 13.67 35.22 -11.64
C LEU A 397 14.14 36.13 -12.79
N ARG A 398 14.26 37.44 -12.55
CA ARG A 398 14.73 38.40 -13.59
C ARG A 398 16.17 38.12 -14.03
N LEU A 399 17.02 37.57 -13.13
CA LEU A 399 18.36 37.11 -13.47
C LEU A 399 18.34 35.81 -14.29
N CYS A 400 17.53 34.81 -13.90
CA CYS A 400 17.32 33.56 -14.65
C CYS A 400 16.82 33.82 -16.08
N GLN A 401 15.81 34.67 -16.22
CA GLN A 401 15.17 35.02 -17.49
C GLN A 401 15.95 36.05 -18.33
N SER A 402 17.11 36.51 -17.85
CA SER A 402 17.95 37.45 -18.60
C SER A 402 18.41 36.84 -19.93
N LYS A 403 18.54 37.69 -20.97
CA LYS A 403 18.86 37.27 -22.36
C LYS A 403 20.17 36.46 -22.52
N ARG A 404 21.04 36.42 -21.49
CA ARG A 404 22.29 35.65 -21.47
C ARG A 404 22.14 34.20 -20.98
N LYS A 405 21.05 33.87 -20.28
CA LYS A 405 20.84 32.53 -19.68
C LYS A 405 19.47 31.94 -20.01
N ASN A 406 18.40 32.75 -20.08
CA ASN A 406 17.07 32.34 -20.53
C ASN A 406 16.53 31.05 -19.87
N VAL A 407 16.79 30.89 -18.57
CA VAL A 407 16.43 29.70 -17.79
C VAL A 407 14.95 29.81 -17.42
N LYS A 408 14.14 28.86 -17.89
CA LYS A 408 12.68 28.82 -17.67
C LYS A 408 12.24 27.65 -16.80
N SER A 409 12.94 26.53 -16.91
CA SER A 409 12.64 25.25 -16.27
C SER A 409 13.60 24.94 -15.10
N ILE A 410 13.14 24.18 -14.10
CA ILE A 410 14.02 23.69 -13.02
C ILE A 410 15.08 22.73 -13.60
N SER A 411 14.68 21.86 -14.52
CA SER A 411 15.58 20.93 -15.21
C SER A 411 16.67 21.64 -16.03
N GLN A 412 16.42 22.88 -16.47
CA GLN A 412 17.45 23.74 -17.07
C GLN A 412 18.37 24.39 -16.02
N PHE A 413 17.82 24.80 -14.87
CA PHE A 413 18.58 25.41 -13.78
C PHE A 413 19.58 24.44 -13.13
N ILE A 414 19.17 23.19 -12.89
CA ILE A 414 20.04 22.16 -12.30
C ILE A 414 21.24 21.86 -13.21
N LYS A 415 21.02 21.82 -14.53
CA LYS A 415 22.04 21.56 -15.57
C LYS A 415 22.99 22.74 -15.85
N LEU A 416 22.86 23.86 -15.13
CA LEU A 416 23.85 24.95 -15.18
C LEU A 416 25.17 24.53 -14.51
N LYS A 417 26.26 25.19 -14.92
CA LYS A 417 27.54 25.13 -14.17
C LYS A 417 27.43 25.88 -12.86
N ASP A 418 28.18 25.46 -11.84
CA ASP A 418 28.04 26.04 -10.49
C ASP A 418 28.47 27.51 -10.41
N LEU A 419 29.42 27.94 -11.26
CA LEU A 419 29.76 29.36 -11.44
C LEU A 419 28.56 30.18 -11.94
N ASP A 420 27.72 29.61 -12.83
CA ASP A 420 26.51 30.27 -13.33
C ASP A 420 25.39 30.25 -12.28
N LYS A 421 25.21 29.13 -11.56
CA LYS A 421 24.28 29.05 -10.42
C LYS A 421 24.61 30.12 -9.38
N ARG A 422 25.88 30.24 -9.00
CA ARG A 422 26.33 31.22 -7.99
C ARG A 422 26.29 32.67 -8.50
N TYR A 423 26.43 32.92 -9.80
CA TYR A 423 26.18 34.24 -10.38
C TYR A 423 24.69 34.64 -10.32
N ILE A 424 23.78 33.71 -10.60
CA ILE A 424 22.33 33.92 -10.48
C ILE A 424 21.93 34.13 -9.02
N LEU A 425 22.45 33.29 -8.12
CA LEU A 425 22.17 33.31 -6.68
C LEU A 425 23.13 34.19 -5.87
N ARG A 426 23.78 35.17 -6.51
CA ARG A 426 24.77 36.09 -5.89
C ARG A 426 24.27 36.90 -4.69
N HIS A 427 22.95 36.96 -4.49
CA HIS A 427 22.28 37.68 -3.42
C HIS A 427 21.94 36.78 -2.21
N LEU A 428 22.22 35.48 -2.30
CA LEU A 428 21.97 34.51 -1.23
C LEU A 428 23.23 34.26 -0.40
N ASP A 429 23.04 34.10 0.91
CA ASP A 429 24.08 33.62 1.82
C ASP A 429 24.46 32.17 1.52
N GLU A 430 25.64 31.72 2.00
CA GLU A 430 26.09 30.34 1.79
C GLU A 430 25.06 29.31 2.28
N ARG A 431 24.40 29.55 3.43
CA ARG A 431 23.36 28.65 3.95
C ARG A 431 22.17 28.55 2.99
N GLN A 432 21.67 29.68 2.54
CA GLN A 432 20.54 29.77 1.59
C GLN A 432 20.90 29.16 0.22
N TYR A 433 22.16 29.27 -0.21
CA TYR A 433 22.67 28.61 -1.41
C TYR A 433 22.70 27.09 -1.25
N GLN A 434 23.17 26.58 -0.12
CA GLN A 434 23.13 25.14 0.21
C GLN A 434 21.69 24.63 0.36
N ASP A 435 20.77 25.42 0.91
CA ASP A 435 19.33 25.09 0.98
C ASP A 435 18.72 24.90 -0.43
N VAL A 436 19.06 25.77 -1.39
CA VAL A 436 18.65 25.59 -2.79
C VAL A 436 19.26 24.31 -3.39
N LEU A 437 20.55 24.05 -3.17
CA LEU A 437 21.21 22.85 -3.71
C LEU A 437 20.65 21.55 -3.10
N ASN A 438 20.42 21.51 -1.79
CA ASN A 438 19.80 20.39 -1.08
C ASN A 438 18.40 20.10 -1.63
N VAL A 439 17.57 21.14 -1.84
CA VAL A 439 16.25 20.98 -2.44
C VAL A 439 16.37 20.49 -3.89
N CYS A 440 17.22 21.09 -4.72
CA CYS A 440 17.43 20.65 -6.10
C CYS A 440 17.87 19.17 -6.20
N ALA A 441 18.74 18.70 -5.29
CA ALA A 441 19.17 17.30 -5.23
C ALA A 441 18.07 16.35 -4.71
N SER A 442 17.10 16.86 -3.93
CA SER A 442 15.95 16.06 -3.46
C SER A 442 14.86 15.85 -4.51
N LEU A 443 14.83 16.69 -5.55
CA LEU A 443 13.79 16.65 -6.59
C LEU A 443 13.86 15.33 -7.39
N PRO A 444 12.69 14.77 -7.76
CA PRO A 444 12.60 13.53 -8.51
C PRO A 444 12.98 13.74 -9.98
N LEU A 445 13.75 12.79 -10.51
CA LEU A 445 13.94 12.57 -11.94
C LEU A 445 13.23 11.26 -12.30
N ILE A 446 12.14 11.35 -13.07
CA ILE A 446 11.37 10.19 -13.51
C ILE A 446 11.79 9.76 -14.91
N ASP A 447 12.03 8.46 -15.07
CA ASP A 447 11.97 7.77 -16.37
C ASP A 447 10.82 6.75 -16.34
N ALA A 448 10.26 6.45 -17.51
CA ALA A 448 9.13 5.55 -17.66
C ALA A 448 9.26 4.74 -18.95
N ASP A 449 9.54 3.45 -18.83
CA ASP A 449 9.49 2.51 -19.95
C ASP A 449 8.08 1.93 -20.10
N LEU A 450 7.73 1.48 -21.31
CA LEU A 450 6.41 0.94 -21.64
C LEU A 450 6.55 -0.34 -22.45
N LYS A 451 5.90 -1.41 -22.00
CA LYS A 451 5.57 -2.60 -22.79
C LYS A 451 4.08 -2.50 -23.19
N LEU A 452 3.74 -2.92 -24.40
CA LEU A 452 2.36 -3.01 -24.90
C LEU A 452 2.09 -4.46 -25.27
N GLU A 453 1.07 -5.05 -24.68
CA GLU A 453 0.78 -6.48 -24.77
C GLU A 453 -0.73 -6.68 -24.94
N VAL A 454 -1.11 -7.68 -25.74
CA VAL A 454 -2.46 -8.26 -25.71
C VAL A 454 -2.33 -9.55 -24.90
N VAL A 455 -3.15 -9.69 -23.85
CA VAL A 455 -3.05 -10.83 -22.91
C VAL A 455 -3.88 -12.03 -23.39
N ASP A 456 -4.88 -11.76 -24.23
CA ASP A 456 -5.93 -12.71 -24.65
C ASP A 456 -5.77 -13.14 -26.14
N ASP A 457 -4.56 -13.09 -26.70
CA ASP A 457 -4.25 -13.33 -28.12
C ASP A 457 -2.88 -14.05 -28.20
N ASP A 458 -2.78 -15.17 -28.94
CA ASP A 458 -1.58 -16.05 -28.98
C ASP A 458 -0.31 -15.26 -29.30
N ASP A 459 -0.46 -14.32 -30.22
CA ASP A 459 0.58 -13.44 -30.73
C ASP A 459 0.70 -12.21 -29.78
N LYS A 460 1.04 -12.41 -28.49
CA LYS A 460 1.00 -11.41 -27.37
C LYS A 460 1.54 -10.00 -27.71
N ALA A 461 2.44 -9.87 -28.70
CA ALA A 461 3.03 -8.62 -29.18
C ALA A 461 2.28 -7.92 -30.35
N THR A 462 1.30 -8.58 -30.96
CA THR A 462 0.49 -8.08 -32.08
C THR A 462 -0.77 -7.42 -31.56
N ILE A 463 -0.93 -6.12 -31.85
CA ILE A 463 -2.14 -5.38 -31.46
C ILE A 463 -3.20 -5.50 -32.56
N THR A 464 -4.23 -6.30 -32.29
CA THR A 464 -5.39 -6.53 -33.17
C THR A 464 -6.49 -5.46 -32.98
N ALA A 465 -7.15 -5.06 -34.07
CA ALA A 465 -8.15 -3.99 -34.07
C ALA A 465 -9.38 -4.34 -33.21
N GLY A 466 -9.63 -3.54 -32.16
CA GLY A 466 -10.75 -3.72 -31.25
C GLY A 466 -10.51 -4.62 -30.04
N ALA A 467 -9.33 -5.24 -29.90
CA ALA A 467 -8.92 -6.01 -28.72
C ALA A 467 -8.62 -5.10 -27.50
N PHE A 468 -8.39 -5.70 -26.32
CA PHE A 468 -7.92 -4.99 -25.14
C PHE A 468 -6.39 -5.03 -25.05
N VAL A 469 -5.77 -3.85 -25.09
CA VAL A 469 -4.31 -3.69 -24.96
C VAL A 469 -4.01 -3.35 -23.50
N THR A 470 -3.15 -4.16 -22.88
CA THR A 470 -2.54 -3.88 -21.59
C THR A 470 -1.23 -3.12 -21.82
N ALA A 471 -1.15 -1.93 -21.26
CA ALA A 471 0.00 -1.05 -21.32
C ALA A 471 0.74 -1.06 -19.98
N THR A 472 1.82 -1.83 -19.92
CA THR A 472 2.62 -2.06 -18.71
C THR A 472 3.72 -1.00 -18.61
N VAL A 473 3.52 -0.01 -17.73
CA VAL A 473 4.43 1.12 -17.51
C VAL A 473 5.38 0.84 -16.35
N TYR A 474 6.68 0.81 -16.63
CA TYR A 474 7.74 0.66 -15.64
C TYR A 474 8.31 2.03 -15.27
N LEU A 475 7.86 2.59 -14.15
CA LEU A 475 8.37 3.83 -13.58
C LEU A 475 9.68 3.60 -12.83
N ARG A 476 10.65 4.50 -13.02
CA ARG A 476 11.90 4.60 -12.25
C ARG A 476 12.02 6.02 -11.68
N ARG A 477 12.39 6.14 -10.39
CA ARG A 477 12.47 7.40 -9.66
C ARG A 477 13.90 7.58 -9.14
N ASP A 478 14.69 8.29 -9.91
CA ASP A 478 16.04 8.74 -9.54
C ASP A 478 15.99 10.15 -8.94
N THR A 479 17.15 10.68 -8.54
CA THR A 479 17.33 12.05 -8.07
C THR A 479 18.36 12.79 -8.92
N PHE A 480 18.28 14.12 -8.94
CA PHE A 480 19.27 14.93 -9.64
C PHE A 480 20.62 14.91 -8.92
N THR A 481 21.55 14.09 -9.43
CA THR A 481 22.95 14.16 -9.02
C THR A 481 23.54 15.51 -9.42
N LEU A 482 23.97 16.30 -8.43
CA LEU A 482 24.80 17.46 -8.66
C LEU A 482 26.16 16.98 -9.17
N GLN A 483 26.40 17.14 -10.48
CA GLN A 483 27.69 16.84 -11.10
C GLN A 483 28.77 17.75 -10.49
N SER A 484 29.59 17.20 -9.60
CA SER A 484 30.90 17.77 -9.31
C SER A 484 31.71 17.83 -10.62
N ASP A 485 32.22 19.00 -11.00
CA ASP A 485 33.02 19.22 -12.23
C ASP A 485 34.19 18.22 -12.30
N GLY A 486 34.00 17.09 -13.01
CA GLY A 486 34.85 15.93 -12.81
C GLY A 486 34.66 14.72 -13.72
N ASP A 487 33.79 14.76 -14.75
CA ASP A 487 34.02 13.94 -15.96
C ASP A 487 33.14 14.37 -17.14
N ILE A 488 33.73 14.45 -18.34
CA ILE A 488 33.00 14.60 -19.60
C ILE A 488 33.07 13.26 -20.34
N SER A 489 32.11 12.37 -20.06
CA SER A 489 31.83 11.21 -20.91
C SER A 489 30.44 11.34 -21.52
N SER A 490 30.30 10.87 -22.76
CA SER A 490 29.14 11.15 -23.61
C SER A 490 28.15 10.00 -23.63
N SER A 491 26.91 10.25 -23.19
CA SER A 491 25.76 9.41 -23.53
C SER A 491 24.50 10.25 -23.77
N ASN A 492 23.73 9.79 -24.76
CA ASN A 492 22.33 10.11 -25.06
C ASN A 492 21.95 11.56 -25.44
N MET A 493 22.18 11.84 -26.73
CA MET A 493 21.19 12.48 -27.62
C MET A 493 19.80 11.81 -27.49
N ALA A 494 18.68 12.44 -27.85
CA ALA A 494 18.37 13.84 -28.19
C ALA A 494 16.86 14.09 -27.98
N ILE A 495 16.44 15.36 -27.97
CA ILE A 495 15.03 15.75 -28.11
C ILE A 495 14.92 16.71 -29.29
N GLU A 496 14.10 16.35 -30.28
CA GLU A 496 13.93 17.09 -31.51
C GLU A 496 13.04 18.33 -31.29
N ALA A 497 13.53 19.50 -31.68
CA ALA A 497 12.75 20.72 -31.72
C ALA A 497 12.05 20.85 -33.09
N GLY A 498 11.04 20.01 -33.33
CA GLY A 498 10.15 20.15 -34.48
C GLY A 498 9.32 21.43 -34.37
N GLY A 499 9.48 22.35 -35.31
CA GLY A 499 8.86 23.67 -35.29
C GLY A 499 8.56 24.16 -36.70
N ASP A 500 7.53 23.58 -37.31
CA ASP A 500 7.12 23.92 -38.67
C ASP A 500 6.40 25.28 -38.72
N THR A 501 6.93 26.21 -39.51
CA THR A 501 6.25 27.46 -39.85
C THR A 501 6.34 27.74 -41.36
N GLU A 502 5.20 27.47 -42.02
CA GLU A 502 4.71 28.08 -43.26
C GLU A 502 5.60 28.03 -44.52
N ASP A 503 5.26 27.09 -45.42
CA ASP A 503 5.56 27.18 -46.85
C ASP A 503 4.84 28.39 -47.48
N LEU A 504 5.61 29.33 -48.04
CA LEU A 504 5.11 30.29 -49.03
C LEU A 504 6.08 30.38 -50.21
N LYS A 505 5.65 29.83 -51.36
CA LYS A 505 6.41 29.84 -52.61
C LYS A 505 6.32 31.19 -53.31
N THR A 506 7.43 31.65 -53.87
CA THR A 506 7.45 32.57 -55.02
C THR A 506 8.70 32.27 -55.87
N GLU A 507 8.63 32.56 -57.16
CA GLU A 507 9.51 31.97 -58.18
C GLU A 507 10.69 32.88 -58.59
N GLU A 508 11.66 32.29 -59.29
CA GLU A 508 12.55 32.92 -60.30
C GLU A 508 13.39 34.17 -59.91
N LYS A 509 14.73 34.21 -60.11
CA LYS A 509 15.41 33.95 -61.40
C LYS A 509 16.96 33.95 -61.26
N ASP A 510 17.61 33.41 -62.31
CA ASP A 510 18.95 33.69 -62.88
C ASP A 510 20.24 33.77 -62.02
N SER A 511 21.28 33.11 -62.55
CA SER A 511 22.71 33.25 -62.17
C SER A 511 23.45 34.16 -63.17
N PRO A 512 24.62 34.74 -62.83
CA PRO A 512 25.86 34.01 -63.16
C PRO A 512 27.08 34.21 -62.22
N SER A 513 27.87 33.14 -62.17
CA SER A 513 29.28 32.98 -61.77
C SER A 513 30.19 34.19 -61.44
N VAL A 514 30.78 34.17 -60.23
CA VAL A 514 32.16 34.64 -59.94
C VAL A 514 32.87 33.59 -59.04
N ASN A 515 34.20 33.57 -59.02
CA ASN A 515 35.03 32.44 -58.56
C ASN A 515 36.07 32.85 -57.47
N LYS A 516 36.53 31.87 -56.67
CA LYS A 516 37.79 31.79 -55.87
C LYS A 516 37.77 32.10 -54.36
N ASN A 517 38.22 31.07 -53.61
CA ASN A 517 39.23 31.09 -52.52
C ASN A 517 38.98 31.79 -51.17
N LYS A 518 38.71 30.93 -50.16
CA LYS A 518 39.43 30.74 -48.87
C LYS A 518 39.57 31.92 -47.86
N PRO A 519 39.57 31.61 -46.54
CA PRO A 519 39.45 32.61 -45.49
C PRO A 519 40.72 33.45 -45.27
N LYS A 520 40.54 34.63 -44.67
CA LYS A 520 41.62 35.46 -44.11
C LYS A 520 41.38 35.70 -42.63
N ALA A 521 42.40 35.42 -41.82
CA ALA A 521 42.42 35.77 -40.42
C ALA A 521 42.78 37.24 -40.21
N TRP A 522 42.16 37.87 -39.22
CA TRP A 522 42.91 38.62 -38.23
C TRP A 522 43.20 37.61 -37.09
N GLU A 523 44.39 37.56 -36.50
CA GLU A 523 45.03 38.70 -35.84
C GLU A 523 46.53 38.87 -36.20
N LYS A 524 47.01 40.10 -36.06
CA LYS A 524 48.42 40.52 -35.97
C LYS A 524 48.46 41.57 -34.84
N GLN A 525 49.52 41.82 -34.07
CA GLN A 525 50.92 41.86 -34.50
C GLN A 525 51.88 42.09 -33.30
N GLN A 526 53.09 41.49 -33.33
CA GLN A 526 54.40 42.08 -32.91
C GLN A 526 55.52 41.08 -33.30
N LYS A 527 56.55 41.40 -34.11
CA LYS A 527 57.75 42.26 -33.91
C LYS A 527 58.72 41.68 -32.84
N LYS A 528 60.04 41.44 -33.01
CA LYS A 528 61.10 41.48 -34.09
C LYS A 528 62.15 40.34 -33.76
N LYS A 529 63.41 40.13 -34.24
CA LYS A 529 64.38 40.86 -35.11
C LYS A 529 65.57 39.97 -35.68
N LYS A 530 65.42 39.23 -36.81
CA LYS A 530 66.50 38.48 -37.56
C LYS A 530 67.01 37.16 -36.91
N GLY A 531 67.54 36.15 -37.64
CA GLY A 531 67.68 35.99 -39.10
C GLY A 531 68.35 34.67 -39.58
N LYS A 532 68.44 34.52 -40.92
CA LYS A 532 69.27 33.61 -41.77
C LYS A 532 70.52 32.96 -41.12
N THR A 533 71.00 31.75 -41.45
CA THR A 533 70.91 30.84 -42.64
C THR A 533 70.96 29.34 -42.21
N GLY A 534 70.65 28.31 -43.02
CA GLY A 534 70.14 28.22 -44.41
C GLY A 534 70.49 26.86 -45.09
N GLY A 535 69.68 26.42 -46.08
CA GLY A 535 69.89 25.19 -46.89
C GLY A 535 69.34 23.88 -46.26
N GLY A 536 68.92 22.86 -47.02
CA GLY A 536 68.70 22.77 -48.48
C GLY A 536 68.51 21.32 -48.98
N GLY A 537 67.56 21.07 -49.90
CA GLY A 537 67.20 19.71 -50.40
C GLY A 537 66.27 18.92 -49.45
N GLY A 538 65.41 17.99 -49.88
CA GLY A 538 65.20 17.39 -51.21
C GLY A 538 65.85 15.99 -51.32
N GLY A 539 65.16 14.86 -51.51
CA GLY A 539 63.71 14.61 -51.54
C GLY A 539 63.32 13.56 -52.59
N ASN A 540 62.97 12.33 -52.19
CA ASN A 540 62.36 11.33 -53.09
C ASN A 540 61.59 10.21 -52.37
N LYS A 541 60.76 9.46 -53.12
CA LYS A 541 60.03 8.21 -52.73
C LYS A 541 60.86 6.96 -53.16
N PRO A 542 60.49 5.67 -52.88
CA PRO A 542 59.25 5.10 -52.29
C PRO A 542 59.46 4.01 -51.18
N LYS A 543 58.38 3.28 -50.84
CA LYS A 543 58.30 2.01 -50.04
C LYS A 543 59.16 0.87 -50.66
N PRO A 544 59.54 -0.27 -49.97
CA PRO A 544 58.76 -0.99 -48.94
C PRO A 544 59.50 -1.81 -47.82
N LYS A 545 58.71 -2.49 -46.97
CA LYS A 545 58.90 -3.76 -46.20
C LYS A 545 60.25 -4.16 -45.52
N LYS A 546 60.18 -4.32 -44.19
CA LYS A 546 60.76 -5.38 -43.29
C LYS A 546 62.01 -6.21 -43.69
N GLN A 547 63.07 -6.10 -42.87
CA GLN A 547 63.79 -7.12 -42.05
C GLN A 547 64.92 -6.34 -41.29
N GLN A 548 65.57 -6.70 -40.18
CA GLN A 548 65.89 -7.94 -39.41
C GLN A 548 65.51 -7.73 -37.90
N GLU A 549 65.68 -8.60 -36.89
CA GLU A 549 66.17 -10.00 -36.70
C GLU A 549 65.35 -10.61 -35.51
N LYS A 550 64.98 -11.90 -35.45
CA LYS A 550 65.66 -13.05 -34.76
C LYS A 550 66.08 -12.79 -33.30
N GLU A 551 65.92 -13.71 -32.35
CA GLU A 551 65.44 -15.12 -32.36
C GLU A 551 64.65 -15.40 -31.04
N LYS A 552 63.43 -15.98 -31.04
CA LYS A 552 63.05 -17.42 -30.99
C LYS A 552 63.37 -18.12 -29.65
N GLU A 553 62.62 -19.06 -29.07
CA GLU A 553 61.31 -19.76 -29.25
C GLU A 553 61.04 -20.51 -27.88
N LYS A 554 59.94 -21.20 -27.48
CA LYS A 554 58.60 -21.64 -27.96
C LYS A 554 57.77 -22.10 -26.71
N GLU A 555 56.50 -22.54 -26.69
CA GLU A 555 55.36 -22.58 -27.65
C GLU A 555 54.03 -22.32 -26.87
N LYS A 556 53.13 -23.32 -26.70
CA LYS A 556 51.73 -23.14 -26.23
C LYS A 556 51.08 -24.44 -25.67
N LYS A 557 50.02 -24.23 -24.85
CA LYS A 557 48.86 -25.11 -24.53
C LYS A 557 49.10 -26.49 -23.85
N SER A 558 48.44 -26.73 -22.71
CA SER A 558 47.21 -27.58 -22.59
C SER A 558 46.92 -28.07 -21.15
N ALA A 559 45.69 -28.61 -20.95
CA ALA A 559 45.28 -29.64 -19.98
C ALA A 559 45.35 -29.44 -18.44
N THR A 560 44.15 -29.50 -17.82
CA THR A 560 43.75 -30.43 -16.72
C THR A 560 44.38 -30.34 -15.30
N LYS A 561 43.56 -30.67 -14.28
CA LYS A 561 43.93 -30.84 -12.85
C LYS A 561 44.97 -31.97 -12.66
N PRO A 562 45.72 -31.99 -11.53
CA PRO A 562 45.32 -32.91 -10.46
C PRO A 562 45.52 -32.35 -9.02
N ALA A 563 45.12 -33.14 -8.02
CA ALA A 563 45.54 -33.02 -6.61
C ALA A 563 46.82 -33.89 -6.38
N SER A 564 47.45 -34.07 -5.21
CA SER A 564 47.10 -33.87 -3.78
C SER A 564 48.39 -33.97 -2.90
N LEU A 565 48.25 -33.94 -1.56
CA LEU A 565 49.28 -34.29 -0.53
C LEU A 565 50.44 -33.26 -0.36
N THR A 566 51.11 -33.10 0.80
CA THR A 566 51.04 -33.71 2.16
C THR A 566 51.43 -32.60 3.19
N ALA A 567 50.70 -32.34 4.28
CA ALA A 567 50.62 -33.06 5.58
C ALA A 567 51.71 -32.69 6.62
N ASN A 568 51.30 -32.49 7.88
CA ASN A 568 52.14 -32.57 9.09
C ASN A 568 51.24 -32.82 10.33
N SER A 569 51.71 -33.50 11.39
CA SER A 569 50.81 -34.34 12.20
C SER A 569 51.18 -34.60 13.69
N THR A 570 50.18 -34.47 14.59
CA THR A 570 50.00 -35.21 15.90
C THR A 570 51.16 -35.12 16.94
N PRO A 571 51.15 -35.80 18.13
CA PRO A 571 50.22 -36.76 18.79
C PRO A 571 49.70 -36.26 20.19
N SER A 572 49.03 -37.00 21.11
CA SER A 572 48.86 -38.46 21.35
C SER A 572 47.65 -38.83 22.26
N LYS A 573 47.09 -40.05 22.09
CA LYS A 573 46.61 -41.05 23.12
C LYS A 573 45.41 -40.71 24.07
N ASP A 574 44.69 -41.67 24.68
CA ASP A 574 44.86 -43.15 24.80
C ASP A 574 43.52 -43.98 24.96
N SER A 575 43.63 -45.33 24.95
CA SER A 575 42.76 -46.45 25.47
C SER A 575 41.38 -46.20 26.15
N THR A 576 40.32 -47.05 26.16
CA THR A 576 39.92 -48.45 25.72
C THR A 576 38.42 -48.66 26.13
N ASN A 577 37.81 -49.87 26.24
CA ASN A 577 37.39 -50.95 25.30
C ASN A 577 36.53 -52.00 26.11
N ASP A 578 36.01 -53.09 25.48
CA ASP A 578 35.42 -54.34 26.08
C ASP A 578 34.06 -54.23 26.88
N ASP A 579 33.10 -55.18 26.92
CA ASP A 579 32.67 -56.26 25.98
C ASP A 579 31.33 -56.96 26.42
N ASN A 580 30.63 -57.62 25.46
CA ASN A 580 29.68 -58.79 25.58
C ASN A 580 28.29 -58.71 26.31
N LEU A 581 27.15 -59.05 25.64
CA LEU A 581 26.39 -60.34 25.55
C LEU A 581 25.37 -60.59 26.72
N ASP A 582 24.21 -61.29 26.60
CA ASP A 582 23.63 -62.12 25.51
C ASP A 582 22.09 -62.37 25.64
N VAL A 583 21.43 -62.89 24.58
CA VAL A 583 20.29 -63.90 24.53
C VAL A 583 18.98 -63.70 25.35
N MET A 584 17.74 -64.09 24.94
CA MET A 584 16.98 -64.36 23.67
C MET A 584 15.49 -64.67 24.06
N ALA A 585 14.63 -65.00 23.08
CA ALA A 585 13.34 -65.75 23.14
C ALA A 585 12.03 -64.94 23.42
N VAL A 586 10.95 -64.96 22.61
CA VAL A 586 10.12 -66.02 21.94
C VAL A 586 8.93 -66.45 22.85
N ASP A 587 7.65 -66.47 22.44
CA ASP A 587 6.99 -66.18 21.13
C ASP A 587 5.46 -65.94 21.29
N GLN A 588 4.76 -65.68 20.16
CA GLN A 588 3.31 -65.83 19.88
C GLN A 588 2.29 -64.81 20.43
N ASP A 589 1.16 -64.52 19.75
CA ASP A 589 0.84 -64.34 18.30
C ASP A 589 -0.66 -63.93 18.18
N ASP A 590 -1.04 -63.12 17.18
CA ASP A 590 -2.27 -63.29 16.37
C ASP A 590 -2.44 -62.18 15.28
N ASP A 591 -3.06 -62.56 14.15
CA ASP A 591 -3.26 -61.78 12.91
C ASP A 591 -4.09 -60.47 13.06
N ASN A 592 -4.00 -59.47 12.16
CA ASN A 592 -4.26 -59.59 10.72
C ASN A 592 -3.77 -58.36 9.91
N GLY A 593 -3.55 -58.55 8.60
CA GLY A 593 -3.05 -57.55 7.64
C GLY A 593 -4.05 -56.50 7.14
N SER A 594 -3.73 -55.73 6.09
CA SER A 594 -2.65 -55.92 5.11
C SER A 594 -2.06 -54.62 4.55
N GLY A 595 -0.90 -54.74 3.90
CA GLY A 595 -0.25 -53.69 3.10
C GLY A 595 0.76 -54.31 2.12
N LEU A 596 1.07 -53.58 1.04
CA LEU A 596 2.09 -53.85 0.02
C LEU A 596 2.58 -52.46 -0.47
N ASP A 597 3.87 -52.11 -0.49
CA ASP A 597 5.05 -52.69 -1.21
C ASP A 597 5.13 -52.21 -2.68
N SER A 598 6.30 -51.94 -3.27
CA SER A 598 7.68 -51.76 -2.73
C SER A 598 8.56 -51.08 -3.81
N ASP A 599 9.79 -50.68 -3.46
CA ASP A 599 10.79 -50.11 -4.38
C ASP A 599 11.54 -51.14 -5.25
N ASP A 600 12.35 -50.60 -6.18
CA ASP A 600 13.58 -51.13 -6.84
C ASP A 600 13.58 -51.94 -8.17
N GLU A 601 14.62 -51.61 -8.94
CA GLU A 601 15.33 -52.35 -10.02
C GLU A 601 14.57 -52.92 -11.24
N ALA A 602 14.83 -52.33 -12.43
CA ALA A 602 15.64 -52.99 -13.48
C ALA A 602 15.84 -52.11 -14.73
N SER A 603 17.08 -51.94 -15.20
CA SER A 603 17.36 -51.32 -16.51
C SER A 603 17.40 -52.34 -17.66
N GLN A 604 16.57 -52.17 -18.69
CA GLN A 604 16.80 -52.78 -20.01
C GLN A 604 16.66 -51.76 -21.14
N LYS A 605 17.46 -51.91 -22.19
CA LYS A 605 17.45 -51.06 -23.39
C LYS A 605 16.77 -51.76 -24.55
N SER A 606 15.82 -51.08 -25.18
CA SER A 606 15.52 -51.19 -26.61
C SER A 606 15.77 -49.82 -27.27
N ALA A 607 16.10 -49.82 -28.57
CA ALA A 607 16.39 -48.61 -29.34
C ALA A 607 15.19 -48.25 -30.26
N SER A 608 15.36 -47.21 -31.09
CA SER A 608 14.35 -46.53 -31.92
C SER A 608 13.30 -45.77 -31.08
N ASP A 609 12.98 -44.49 -31.33
CA ASP A 609 13.41 -43.57 -32.41
C ASP A 609 13.72 -42.14 -31.88
N GLU A 610 14.25 -41.28 -32.75
CA GLU A 610 14.49 -39.85 -32.46
C GLU A 610 13.21 -39.02 -32.73
N GLU A 611 12.56 -38.52 -31.67
CA GLU A 611 11.67 -37.35 -31.76
C GLU A 611 12.05 -36.29 -30.71
N VAL A 612 11.65 -35.04 -30.96
CA VAL A 612 12.14 -33.84 -30.28
C VAL A 612 11.26 -33.48 -29.08
N ILE A 613 11.88 -33.08 -27.98
CA ILE A 613 11.20 -32.43 -26.85
C ILE A 613 11.87 -31.06 -26.63
N GLU A 614 11.19 -29.99 -27.04
CA GLU A 614 11.59 -28.59 -26.78
C GLU A 614 10.72 -27.94 -25.67
N ASP A 615 9.64 -28.59 -25.20
CA ASP A 615 8.62 -28.02 -24.30
C ASP A 615 9.08 -27.63 -22.88
N ALA A 616 10.20 -28.19 -22.39
CA ALA A 616 10.61 -28.05 -20.98
C ALA A 616 11.03 -26.63 -20.53
N GLY A 617 10.87 -25.61 -21.40
CA GLY A 617 11.03 -24.20 -21.07
C GLY A 617 9.72 -23.43 -20.88
N GLU A 618 8.60 -23.87 -21.47
CA GLU A 618 7.34 -23.12 -21.42
C GLU A 618 6.65 -23.27 -20.06
N ASP A 619 6.73 -24.46 -19.44
CA ASP A 619 6.26 -24.74 -18.07
C ASP A 619 6.88 -23.81 -17.01
N GLU A 620 8.18 -23.47 -17.11
CA GLU A 620 8.83 -22.55 -16.16
C GLU A 620 8.39 -21.10 -16.38
N GLU A 621 8.24 -20.64 -17.63
CA GLU A 621 7.76 -19.28 -17.92
C GLU A 621 6.29 -19.08 -17.54
N GLU A 622 5.41 -20.06 -17.74
CA GLU A 622 4.02 -19.98 -17.29
C GLU A 622 3.91 -19.97 -15.76
N TRP A 623 4.71 -20.77 -15.04
CA TRP A 623 4.74 -20.74 -13.58
C TRP A 623 5.21 -19.40 -13.00
N ASP A 624 6.22 -18.77 -13.60
CA ASP A 624 6.69 -17.44 -13.19
C ASP A 624 5.66 -16.35 -13.54
N GLU A 625 4.99 -16.43 -14.70
CA GLU A 625 3.87 -15.55 -15.04
C GLU A 625 2.72 -15.69 -14.02
N LEU A 626 2.34 -16.93 -13.67
CA LEU A 626 1.31 -17.23 -12.67
C LEU A 626 1.67 -16.70 -11.27
N GLN A 627 2.89 -16.95 -10.79
CA GLN A 627 3.37 -16.38 -9.52
C GLN A 627 3.37 -14.84 -9.52
N SER A 628 3.71 -14.22 -10.66
CA SER A 628 3.61 -12.76 -10.81
C SER A 628 2.16 -12.27 -10.65
N THR A 629 1.16 -12.99 -11.17
CA THR A 629 -0.25 -12.63 -11.00
C THR A 629 -0.76 -12.84 -9.58
N LEU A 630 -0.31 -13.90 -8.89
CA LEU A 630 -0.69 -14.18 -7.51
C LEU A 630 -0.14 -13.12 -6.56
N THR A 631 1.18 -12.86 -6.59
CA THR A 631 1.77 -11.83 -5.73
C THR A 631 1.32 -10.41 -6.09
N ARG A 632 0.70 -10.21 -7.26
CA ARG A 632 -0.01 -8.98 -7.63
C ARG A 632 -1.40 -8.90 -7.00
N LYS A 633 -2.18 -9.99 -6.99
CA LYS A 633 -3.48 -10.08 -6.33
C LYS A 633 -3.34 -9.83 -4.81
N GLU A 634 -2.32 -10.42 -4.18
CA GLU A 634 -1.99 -10.17 -2.76
C GLU A 634 -1.71 -8.69 -2.47
N LYS A 635 -0.86 -8.03 -3.28
CA LYS A 635 -0.55 -6.59 -3.14
C LYS A 635 -1.76 -5.66 -3.36
N VAL A 636 -2.86 -6.15 -3.94
CA VAL A 636 -4.15 -5.43 -4.01
C VAL A 636 -4.95 -5.62 -2.71
N LEU A 637 -4.87 -6.80 -2.08
CA LEU A 637 -5.54 -7.11 -0.81
C LEU A 637 -4.88 -6.42 0.40
N GLU A 638 -3.56 -6.27 0.43
CA GLU A 638 -2.83 -5.59 1.53
C GLU A 638 -3.14 -4.09 1.64
N GLY A 639 -3.65 -3.48 0.56
CA GLY A 639 -3.97 -2.05 0.48
C GLY A 639 -2.75 -1.18 0.14
N ILE A 640 -2.91 -0.30 -0.86
CA ILE A 640 -1.80 0.53 -1.36
C ILE A 640 -1.36 1.55 -0.30
N SER A 641 -0.18 1.34 0.27
CA SER A 641 0.47 2.30 1.17
C SER A 641 0.68 3.65 0.48
N LYS A 642 0.40 4.75 1.19
CA LYS A 642 0.49 6.12 0.64
C LYS A 642 1.84 6.80 0.92
N GLU A 643 2.84 6.02 1.32
CA GLU A 643 4.18 6.47 1.69
C GLU A 643 5.20 6.33 0.55
N SER A 644 5.48 7.43 -0.13
CA SER A 644 6.62 7.59 -1.05
C SER A 644 7.64 8.61 -0.50
N HIS A 645 8.44 9.25 -1.35
CA HIS A 645 9.36 10.32 -0.95
C HIS A 645 8.63 11.58 -0.47
N GLU A 646 9.24 12.32 0.47
CA GLU A 646 8.67 13.57 1.02
C GLU A 646 8.91 14.77 0.09
N VAL A 647 7.86 15.55 -0.13
CA VAL A 647 7.85 16.71 -1.02
C VAL A 647 8.35 17.96 -0.29
N HIS A 648 9.34 18.65 -0.84
CA HIS A 648 9.67 20.02 -0.42
C HIS A 648 8.46 20.94 -0.70
N SER A 649 7.73 21.27 0.36
CA SER A 649 6.39 21.89 0.29
C SER A 649 6.18 22.88 1.45
N PRO A 650 6.96 23.96 1.56
CA PRO A 650 7.01 24.83 2.76
C PRO A 650 5.65 25.42 3.16
N TYR A 651 4.78 25.72 2.20
CA TYR A 651 3.48 26.37 2.43
C TYR A 651 2.29 25.40 2.56
N TYR A 652 2.50 24.10 2.34
CA TYR A 652 1.46 23.08 2.53
C TYR A 652 1.42 22.64 4.01
N PRO A 653 0.25 22.51 4.67
CA PRO A 653 0.18 22.32 6.14
C PRO A 653 0.78 21.01 6.66
N GLU A 654 0.66 19.91 5.90
CA GLU A 654 1.02 18.57 6.37
C GLU A 654 2.29 18.03 5.69
N VAL A 655 2.81 16.89 6.13
CA VAL A 655 3.83 16.17 5.36
C VAL A 655 3.17 15.62 4.10
N LYS A 656 3.66 16.02 2.92
CA LYS A 656 3.16 15.56 1.62
C LYS A 656 4.15 14.58 1.00
N HIS A 657 3.63 13.48 0.49
CA HIS A 657 4.41 12.48 -0.25
C HIS A 657 4.23 12.66 -1.77
N GLU A 658 5.23 12.27 -2.57
CA GLU A 658 5.23 12.33 -4.03
C GLU A 658 4.17 11.39 -4.62
N TRP A 659 3.17 11.94 -5.31
CA TRP A 659 2.18 11.17 -6.05
C TRP A 659 2.26 11.50 -7.55
N TRP A 660 1.95 10.52 -8.39
CA TRP A 660 2.13 10.61 -9.84
C TRP A 660 0.90 10.11 -10.61
N TRP A 661 0.37 10.93 -11.51
CA TRP A 661 -0.63 10.48 -12.48
C TRP A 661 0.05 9.81 -13.66
N VAL A 662 -0.38 8.60 -14.01
CA VAL A 662 0.04 7.89 -15.23
C VAL A 662 -1.18 7.75 -16.15
N TYR A 663 -1.09 8.25 -17.38
CA TYR A 663 -2.16 8.11 -18.37
C TYR A 663 -1.61 8.09 -19.80
N ILE A 664 -2.38 7.49 -20.71
CA ILE A 664 -2.14 7.54 -22.16
C ILE A 664 -3.18 8.48 -22.79
N ALA A 665 -2.70 9.39 -23.65
CA ALA A 665 -3.54 10.33 -24.38
C ALA A 665 -3.15 10.43 -25.85
N ASP A 666 -4.11 10.75 -26.71
CA ASP A 666 -3.86 11.19 -28.07
C ASP A 666 -3.86 12.73 -28.11
N ARG A 667 -2.65 13.29 -28.29
CA ARG A 667 -2.44 14.73 -28.38
C ARG A 667 -2.83 15.32 -29.74
N LYS A 668 -3.03 14.51 -30.79
CA LYS A 668 -3.50 14.99 -32.11
C LYS A 668 -5.02 15.15 -32.15
N SER A 669 -5.78 14.26 -31.51
CA SER A 669 -7.24 14.42 -31.38
C SER A 669 -7.68 15.16 -30.10
N HIS A 670 -6.74 15.54 -29.22
CA HIS A 670 -6.99 16.15 -27.91
C HIS A 670 -7.86 15.28 -26.98
N LYS A 671 -7.73 13.94 -27.10
CA LYS A 671 -8.51 12.95 -26.34
C LYS A 671 -7.69 12.15 -25.36
N LEU A 672 -8.30 11.84 -24.22
CA LEU A 672 -7.80 10.87 -23.26
C LEU A 672 -8.02 9.44 -23.80
N VAL A 673 -7.03 8.55 -23.69
CA VAL A 673 -7.17 7.13 -24.09
C VAL A 673 -7.55 6.29 -22.88
N THR A 674 -6.67 6.18 -21.89
CA THR A 674 -6.87 5.45 -20.62
C THR A 674 -7.39 6.38 -19.51
N SER A 675 -8.05 5.85 -18.48
CA SER A 675 -8.26 6.65 -17.25
C SER A 675 -6.91 7.00 -16.59
N PRO A 676 -6.75 8.18 -15.94
CA PRO A 676 -5.53 8.49 -15.18
C PRO A 676 -5.48 7.72 -13.87
N THR A 677 -4.47 6.86 -13.72
CA THR A 677 -4.19 6.13 -12.48
C THR A 677 -3.23 6.94 -11.62
N MET A 678 -3.56 7.10 -10.33
CA MET A 678 -2.69 7.78 -9.36
C MET A 678 -1.81 6.77 -8.62
N VAL A 679 -0.50 7.00 -8.64
CA VAL A 679 0.52 6.18 -7.98
C VAL A 679 0.92 6.84 -6.67
N TYR A 680 0.77 6.13 -5.55
CA TYR A 680 1.02 6.66 -4.21
C TYR A 680 2.33 6.14 -3.56
N ASP A 681 2.88 5.03 -4.05
CA ASP A 681 3.91 4.22 -3.39
C ASP A 681 5.26 4.18 -4.13
N LEU A 682 5.47 5.07 -5.12
CA LEU A 682 6.70 5.12 -5.91
C LEU A 682 7.92 5.50 -5.06
N LYS A 683 8.65 4.49 -4.61
CA LYS A 683 9.96 4.65 -3.94
C LYS A 683 11.07 4.73 -4.99
N ASN A 684 11.54 3.60 -5.53
CA ASN A 684 12.63 3.58 -6.52
C ASN A 684 12.16 3.08 -7.90
N LYS A 685 11.33 2.02 -7.92
CA LYS A 685 10.72 1.44 -9.12
C LYS A 685 9.26 1.08 -8.82
N LYS A 686 8.37 1.19 -9.80
CA LYS A 686 6.97 0.75 -9.70
C LYS A 686 6.45 0.36 -11.08
N GLU A 687 5.72 -0.75 -11.15
CA GLU A 687 4.94 -1.11 -12.33
C GLU A 687 3.51 -0.56 -12.19
N VAL A 688 2.96 -0.06 -13.29
CA VAL A 688 1.57 0.42 -13.41
C VAL A 688 1.00 -0.08 -14.72
N GLN A 689 -0.04 -0.90 -14.67
CA GLN A 689 -0.74 -1.36 -15.87
C GLN A 689 -1.95 -0.47 -16.17
N LEU A 690 -2.09 -0.07 -17.43
CA LEU A 690 -3.22 0.70 -17.94
C LEU A 690 -3.87 -0.07 -19.10
N GLN A 691 -5.19 -0.26 -19.06
CA GLN A 691 -5.90 -0.97 -20.11
C GLN A 691 -6.69 0.00 -21.00
N PHE A 692 -6.68 -0.25 -22.31
CA PHE A 692 -7.52 0.45 -23.27
C PHE A 692 -7.90 -0.46 -24.43
N ARG A 693 -9.01 -0.14 -25.10
CA ARG A 693 -9.43 -0.85 -26.32
C ARG A 693 -8.68 -0.30 -27.53
N ALA A 694 -8.10 -1.19 -28.35
CA ALA A 694 -7.47 -0.81 -29.61
C ALA A 694 -8.48 -0.12 -30.55
N PRO A 695 -8.08 0.94 -31.27
CA PRO A 695 -8.91 1.59 -32.30
C PRO A 695 -9.06 0.71 -33.56
N SER A 696 -9.69 1.24 -34.60
CA SER A 696 -9.71 0.65 -35.95
C SER A 696 -8.30 0.50 -36.53
N LYS A 697 -8.10 -0.41 -37.49
CA LYS A 697 -6.79 -0.68 -38.12
C LYS A 697 -6.05 0.58 -38.61
N GLY A 698 -4.73 0.64 -38.40
CA GLY A 698 -3.86 1.73 -38.83
C GLY A 698 -2.84 2.20 -37.79
N ASN A 699 -2.03 3.19 -38.16
CA ASN A 699 -0.92 3.72 -37.37
C ASN A 699 -1.34 4.89 -36.47
N TYR A 700 -1.24 4.71 -35.16
CA TYR A 700 -1.55 5.72 -34.13
C TYR A 700 -0.27 6.22 -33.45
N GLN A 701 -0.30 7.47 -32.97
CA GLN A 701 0.79 8.08 -32.21
C GLN A 701 0.26 8.61 -30.87
N PHE A 702 0.28 7.76 -29.86
CA PHE A 702 -0.13 8.12 -28.50
C PHE A 702 1.01 8.79 -27.72
N SER A 703 0.68 9.37 -26.57
CA SER A 703 1.63 9.94 -25.62
C SER A 703 1.37 9.37 -24.23
N LEU A 704 2.34 8.62 -23.70
CA LEU A 704 2.40 8.31 -22.28
C LEU A 704 2.75 9.60 -21.54
N CYS A 705 1.90 9.98 -20.61
CA CYS A 705 2.05 11.17 -19.78
C CYS A 705 2.18 10.71 -18.33
N VAL A 706 3.29 11.06 -17.69
CA VAL A 706 3.52 10.89 -16.25
C VAL A 706 3.64 12.27 -15.63
N ARG A 707 2.72 12.63 -14.73
CA ARG A 707 2.62 13.98 -14.18
C ARG A 707 2.71 14.02 -12.66
N SER A 708 3.37 15.04 -12.13
CA SER A 708 3.49 15.21 -10.69
C SER A 708 2.25 15.91 -10.11
N ASP A 709 1.72 15.35 -9.03
CA ASP A 709 0.73 16.03 -8.18
C ASP A 709 1.35 17.15 -7.34
N SER A 710 2.67 17.14 -7.15
CA SER A 710 3.32 17.86 -6.05
C SER A 710 4.48 18.79 -6.47
N TYR A 711 4.96 18.72 -7.71
CA TYR A 711 5.94 19.63 -8.29
C TYR A 711 5.49 20.16 -9.65
N LEU A 712 5.94 21.36 -10.03
CA LEU A 712 5.76 21.90 -11.39
C LEU A 712 6.99 21.57 -12.25
N ASP A 713 6.77 21.43 -13.57
CA ASP A 713 7.84 21.36 -14.58
C ASP A 713 8.79 20.14 -14.44
N LEU A 714 8.30 19.08 -13.80
CA LEU A 714 8.94 17.75 -13.69
C LEU A 714 8.07 16.63 -14.32
N ASP A 715 7.20 16.99 -15.27
CA ASP A 715 6.34 16.04 -16.00
C ASP A 715 7.10 15.36 -17.14
N LEU A 716 6.85 14.06 -17.36
CA LEU A 716 7.40 13.28 -18.46
C LEU A 716 6.32 13.00 -19.52
N ILE A 717 6.67 13.22 -20.80
CA ILE A 717 5.80 12.93 -21.94
C ILE A 717 6.61 12.14 -22.98
N LYS A 718 6.30 10.86 -23.16
CA LYS A 718 7.01 9.92 -24.06
C LYS A 718 6.04 9.53 -25.19
N SER A 719 6.38 9.82 -26.45
CA SER A 719 5.52 9.51 -27.59
C SER A 719 5.72 8.07 -28.04
N ILE A 720 4.63 7.33 -28.23
CA ILE A 720 4.64 5.92 -28.66
C ILE A 720 3.91 5.80 -30.00
N LYS A 721 4.49 5.01 -30.91
CA LYS A 721 3.84 4.59 -32.16
C LYS A 721 3.19 3.23 -31.91
N VAL A 722 1.94 3.09 -32.30
CA VAL A 722 1.16 1.85 -32.20
C VAL A 722 0.63 1.54 -33.59
N ASP A 723 1.06 0.43 -34.17
CA ASP A 723 0.46 -0.14 -35.36
C ASP A 723 -0.65 -1.11 -34.91
N VAL A 724 -1.83 -1.01 -35.53
CA VAL A 724 -3.00 -1.81 -35.19
C VAL A 724 -3.38 -2.62 -36.42
N LYS A 725 -3.11 -3.93 -36.36
CA LYS A 725 -3.43 -4.88 -37.43
C LYS A 725 -4.93 -5.12 -37.48
N GLU A 726 -5.42 -5.56 -38.64
CA GLU A 726 -6.77 -6.09 -38.74
C GLU A 726 -6.85 -7.42 -37.98
N ALA A 727 -7.91 -7.64 -37.21
CA ALA A 727 -8.06 -8.87 -36.43
C ALA A 727 -8.13 -10.09 -37.37
N LYS A 728 -7.47 -11.20 -36.98
CA LYS A 728 -7.66 -12.49 -37.65
C LYS A 728 -9.15 -12.82 -37.57
N LYS A 729 -9.76 -13.26 -38.69
CA LYS A 729 -11.11 -13.81 -38.62
C LYS A 729 -11.03 -15.09 -37.79
N VAL A 730 -11.91 -15.24 -36.80
CA VAL A 730 -12.11 -16.54 -36.15
C VAL A 730 -12.53 -17.51 -37.24
N GLU A 731 -11.81 -18.63 -37.35
CA GLU A 731 -12.17 -19.71 -38.25
C GLU A 731 -13.25 -20.53 -37.54
N GLU A 732 -14.51 -20.35 -37.95
CA GLU A 732 -15.69 -20.90 -37.27
C GLU A 732 -15.78 -22.45 -37.33
N HIS A 733 -14.86 -23.10 -38.06
CA HIS A 733 -14.66 -24.55 -38.05
C HIS A 733 -13.52 -24.95 -37.11
N HIS A 734 -13.86 -25.33 -35.88
CA HIS A 734 -13.04 -26.28 -35.11
C HIS A 734 -13.56 -27.70 -35.41
N PRO A 735 -12.84 -28.54 -36.17
CA PRO A 735 -13.37 -29.78 -36.73
C PRO A 735 -13.37 -30.93 -35.71
N GLN A 736 -14.11 -30.76 -34.61
CA GLN A 736 -14.17 -31.73 -33.50
C GLN A 736 -15.58 -31.86 -32.87
N TRP A 737 -16.59 -31.21 -33.45
CA TRP A 737 -18.00 -31.30 -33.01
C TRP A 737 -18.99 -31.67 -34.13
N ASP A 738 -18.49 -31.99 -35.34
CA ASP A 738 -19.26 -32.73 -36.34
C ASP A 738 -19.32 -34.21 -35.92
N ILE A 739 -20.22 -34.54 -35.00
CA ILE A 739 -20.72 -35.92 -34.87
C ILE A 739 -21.64 -36.15 -36.06
N SER A 740 -21.16 -36.90 -37.06
CA SER A 740 -21.93 -37.23 -38.25
C SER A 740 -23.05 -38.22 -37.91
N ASP A 741 -24.28 -37.72 -37.87
CA ASP A 741 -25.51 -38.42 -37.43
C ASP A 741 -26.04 -39.43 -38.48
N ASP A 742 -25.13 -40.13 -39.18
CA ASP A 742 -25.36 -40.72 -40.52
C ASP A 742 -24.68 -42.10 -40.74
N GLU A 743 -24.43 -42.89 -39.68
CA GLU A 743 -23.90 -44.27 -39.77
C GLU A 743 -24.85 -45.34 -39.18
N LYS A 744 -25.97 -45.54 -39.90
CA LYS A 744 -26.66 -46.82 -40.21
C LYS A 744 -27.21 -47.73 -39.09
N GLU A 745 -28.47 -48.14 -39.29
CA GLU A 745 -28.99 -49.44 -38.86
C GLU A 745 -28.26 -50.59 -39.61
N ASP A 746 -27.95 -51.70 -38.91
CA ASP A 746 -28.32 -53.07 -39.33
C ASP A 746 -27.81 -54.15 -38.31
N ASP A 747 -28.67 -55.13 -38.04
CA ASP A 747 -28.44 -56.50 -37.52
C ASP A 747 -27.67 -56.81 -36.20
N ALA A 748 -28.47 -57.02 -35.13
CA ALA A 748 -28.75 -58.34 -34.51
C ALA A 748 -27.90 -58.94 -33.33
N GLU A 749 -28.67 -59.29 -32.28
CA GLU A 749 -28.56 -60.42 -31.32
C GLU A 749 -27.56 -60.43 -30.12
N ASP A 750 -28.13 -60.79 -28.95
CA ASP A 750 -27.57 -61.33 -27.69
C ASP A 750 -26.39 -60.65 -26.94
N SER A 751 -26.67 -59.98 -25.81
CA SER A 751 -26.86 -60.68 -24.51
C SER A 751 -26.88 -59.79 -23.23
N ALA A 752 -27.48 -60.34 -22.15
CA ALA A 752 -27.18 -60.11 -20.72
C ALA A 752 -27.46 -58.74 -20.01
N VAL A 753 -28.71 -58.57 -19.56
CA VAL A 753 -29.11 -58.36 -18.13
C VAL A 753 -28.28 -57.42 -17.23
N SER A 754 -28.89 -56.32 -16.75
CA SER A 754 -29.27 -56.17 -15.33
C SER A 754 -30.26 -55.03 -15.06
N ASP A 755 -31.17 -55.27 -14.12
CA ASP A 755 -32.13 -54.31 -13.55
C ASP A 755 -31.45 -53.15 -12.78
N TYR A 756 -32.14 -52.01 -12.62
CA TYR A 756 -32.74 -51.68 -11.32
C TYR A 756 -33.74 -50.49 -11.39
N THR A 757 -35.00 -50.81 -11.06
CA THR A 757 -36.08 -49.95 -10.49
C THR A 757 -36.47 -48.62 -11.16
N THR A 758 -37.71 -48.64 -11.65
CA THR A 758 -38.68 -47.55 -11.82
C THR A 758 -39.17 -46.98 -10.45
N ASP A 759 -40.25 -46.20 -10.47
CA ASP A 759 -41.09 -45.71 -9.34
C ASP A 759 -40.58 -44.41 -8.65
N ASP A 760 -41.38 -43.37 -8.41
CA ASP A 760 -42.76 -43.11 -8.89
C ASP A 760 -43.17 -41.61 -8.86
N GLU A 761 -44.46 -41.34 -9.12
CA GLU A 761 -45.13 -40.06 -9.42
C GLU A 761 -45.31 -39.02 -8.27
N GLU A 762 -46.17 -38.02 -8.53
CA GLU A 762 -46.80 -37.02 -7.63
C GLU A 762 -45.90 -35.87 -7.09
N SER A 763 -46.39 -34.65 -6.82
CA SER A 763 -47.31 -33.68 -7.47
C SER A 763 -47.70 -32.64 -6.40
N ASP A 764 -47.96 -31.39 -6.82
CA ASP A 764 -48.71 -30.33 -6.12
C ASP A 764 -48.39 -29.97 -4.65
N ASP A 765 -48.03 -28.69 -4.41
CA ASP A 765 -48.92 -27.78 -3.64
C ASP A 765 -48.47 -26.29 -3.73
N GLU A 766 -49.48 -25.41 -3.82
CA GLU A 766 -49.55 -23.91 -3.77
C GLU A 766 -48.36 -23.02 -4.22
#